data_AF-A0A015JIF8-F1
#
_entry.id   AF-A0A015JIF8-F1
#
_cell.length_a   1.000
_cell.length_b   1.000
_cell.length_c   1.000
_cell.angle_alpha   90.00
_cell.angle_beta   90.00
_cell.angle_gamma   90.00
#
_symmetry.space_group_name_H-M   'P 1'
#
loop_
_entity.id
_entity.type
_entity.pdbx_description
1 polymer ?
#
loop_
_entity_poly.entity_id
_entity_poly.type
_entity_poly.pdbx_seq_one_letter_code
_entity_poly.pdbx_strand_id
1 'polypeptide(L)'
;MSGWKYSFERLSKHEYVACIIHPKKVVCICGQKIKLNRKWEEDYLNRHIQRSGCKADKGQRTIYNWFKPIEVKPVKQVEEEEEEYDSDVYDNMDDDDLIRVDEVNENDQNQEILAINIEETSDNTRNTKKQKLICMGLQSEEISKYIKRTPAQFGGSRRIEVVARELFPNLFSQKFSRKKLNSKQKRQLNHALFAESIWQIDRPSNAVRAKACTGIAERGNICTECSYIRYNQALCNKIARPLPLSSNIKFTPKHYWEDNPLKRCLKNCDLRDIWNILNNESENQQENPWIALADKALKGAFKDKPIFTGLCEVMGDAIERKMKNKSKRNLKYSDEFTSFLTILGGISSRALDLFRQNLEGRTIQSIRQLRRNDDDYLTNPELCYENVARVKRLIDTVNYNGPICAMTDNTKLKPRLRYSPNLGCIIGSTLSNEETTVNIYNDIPKIINNVKSENGIAKNVRAYILQIPLSKFPPIVIALLPNKGADTADLILQLHKRLILEIAPQLSLHILSLGSDGAITEYQAQQLIVNIQTSEKLTVIEPQLKINFSCPIFNYIGPIIRVQDPKHAKKTARNAIMSGARLLTFGNSSARYDHFLQLINQNSSILYKNDVIKLDRQDDAAAYRTFCSSNFRQCLTTDYQVKIGMEGFAVYIFIIGKISRIFICH
;
A
#
# COMPACT_ATOMS: atom_id res chain seq x y z
N MET A 1 -16.60 29.42 34.46
CA MET A 1 -17.31 28.14 34.69
C MET A 1 -18.16 27.80 33.47
N SER A 2 -17.67 27.00 32.50
CA SER A 2 -18.48 26.61 31.31
C SER A 2 -17.81 25.56 30.39
N GLY A 3 -17.17 24.51 30.90
CA GLY A 3 -16.46 23.53 30.04
C GLY A 3 -16.99 22.09 30.03
N TRP A 4 -17.79 21.67 31.03
CA TRP A 4 -17.95 20.24 31.35
C TRP A 4 -19.26 19.59 30.88
N LYS A 5 -20.13 20.31 30.16
CA LYS A 5 -21.48 19.80 29.90
C LYS A 5 -21.53 18.73 28.79
N TYR A 6 -20.64 18.78 27.79
CA TYR A 6 -20.67 17.90 26.61
C TYR A 6 -19.26 17.45 26.17
N SER A 7 -18.85 16.25 26.58
CA SER A 7 -17.54 15.67 26.24
C SER A 7 -17.69 14.28 25.60
N PHE A 8 -16.69 13.88 24.81
CA PHE A 8 -16.63 12.54 24.21
C PHE A 8 -16.71 11.43 25.27
N GLU A 9 -15.98 11.61 26.38
CA GLU A 9 -15.91 10.64 27.49
C GLU A 9 -17.25 10.42 28.18
N ARG A 10 -18.09 11.47 28.25
CA ARG A 10 -19.44 11.36 28.82
C ARG A 10 -20.36 10.60 27.87
N LEU A 11 -20.34 10.96 26.58
CA LEU A 11 -21.19 10.32 25.58
C LEU A 11 -20.78 8.85 25.35
N SER A 12 -19.49 8.51 25.42
CA SER A 12 -19.01 7.13 25.24
C SER A 12 -19.38 6.20 26.39
N LYS A 13 -19.63 6.75 27.59
CA LYS A 13 -20.09 6.02 28.77
C LYS A 13 -21.62 5.93 28.88
N HIS A 14 -22.35 6.50 27.94
CA HIS A 14 -23.82 6.50 27.95
C HIS A 14 -24.36 5.09 27.65
N GLU A 15 -25.28 4.58 28.48
CA GLU A 15 -25.74 3.19 28.51
C GLU A 15 -26.32 2.67 27.17
N TYR A 16 -26.78 3.58 26.30
CA TYR A 16 -27.45 3.24 25.05
C TYR A 16 -26.60 3.53 23.81
N VAL A 17 -25.32 3.86 23.98
CA VAL A 17 -24.38 4.12 22.87
C VAL A 17 -23.64 2.84 22.48
N ALA A 18 -23.83 2.38 21.25
CA ALA A 18 -23.07 1.26 20.68
C ALA A 18 -21.71 1.72 20.12
N CYS A 19 -21.68 2.82 19.37
CA CYS A 19 -20.45 3.45 18.91
C CYS A 19 -20.69 4.91 18.50
N ILE A 20 -19.65 5.74 18.59
CA ILE A 20 -19.69 7.13 18.12
C ILE A 20 -18.96 7.22 16.78
N ILE A 21 -19.69 7.57 15.72
CA ILE A 21 -19.14 7.65 14.36
C ILE A 21 -18.45 9.01 14.15
N HIS A 22 -19.00 10.07 14.73
CA HIS A 22 -18.52 11.45 14.57
C HIS A 22 -18.96 12.29 15.77
N PRO A 23 -18.31 13.43 16.07
CA PRO A 23 -18.75 14.37 17.11
C PRO A 23 -20.23 14.77 17.15
N LYS A 24 -20.98 14.59 16.06
CA LYS A 24 -22.43 14.85 15.96
C LYS A 24 -23.25 13.64 15.49
N LYS A 25 -22.70 12.43 15.49
CA LYS A 25 -23.40 11.21 15.05
C LYS A 25 -23.01 10.01 15.92
N VAL A 26 -24.02 9.35 16.48
CA VAL A 26 -23.88 8.18 17.36
C VAL A 26 -24.79 7.04 16.90
N VAL A 27 -24.41 5.80 17.16
CA VAL A 27 -25.24 4.60 16.94
C VAL A 27 -25.80 4.16 18.28
N CYS A 28 -27.11 4.01 18.37
CA CYS A 28 -27.75 3.42 19.54
C CYS A 28 -27.59 1.90 19.55
N ILE A 29 -27.62 1.26 20.72
CA ILE A 29 -27.63 -0.22 20.87
C ILE A 29 -28.77 -0.91 20.11
N CYS A 30 -29.86 -0.21 19.77
CA CYS A 30 -30.91 -0.74 18.87
C CYS A 30 -30.51 -0.76 17.38
N GLY A 31 -29.31 -0.30 17.03
CA GLY A 31 -28.79 -0.21 15.65
C GLY A 31 -29.11 1.09 14.91
N GLN A 32 -29.90 2.00 15.49
CA GLN A 32 -30.31 3.26 14.85
C GLN A 32 -29.17 4.29 14.86
N LYS A 33 -28.92 4.95 13.72
CA LYS A 33 -28.00 6.10 13.63
C LYS A 33 -28.71 7.38 14.04
N ILE A 34 -28.15 8.11 15.01
CA ILE A 34 -28.74 9.32 15.59
C ILE A 34 -27.80 10.50 15.34
N LYS A 35 -28.34 11.56 14.73
CA LYS A 35 -27.65 12.84 14.55
C LYS A 35 -27.88 13.71 15.78
N LEU A 36 -26.80 14.12 16.43
CA LEU A 36 -26.82 15.03 17.58
C LEU A 36 -26.90 16.49 17.09
N ASN A 37 -27.49 17.36 17.90
CA ASN A 37 -27.61 18.79 17.59
C ASN A 37 -26.25 19.50 17.68
N ARG A 38 -25.59 19.29 18.82
CA ARG A 38 -24.27 19.83 19.14
C ARG A 38 -23.25 18.71 19.34
N LYS A 39 -21.99 19.11 19.41
CA LYS A 39 -20.86 18.21 19.59
C LYS A 39 -21.02 17.47 20.92
N TRP A 40 -21.03 16.14 20.89
CA TRP A 40 -21.11 15.26 22.08
C TRP A 40 -22.38 15.42 22.96
N GLU A 41 -23.44 16.03 22.44
CA GLU A 41 -24.67 16.31 23.19
C GLU A 41 -25.67 15.15 23.12
N GLU A 42 -26.03 14.58 24.28
CA GLU A 42 -26.84 13.36 24.42
C GLU A 42 -28.37 13.57 24.28
N ASP A 43 -28.88 14.80 24.20
CA ASP A 43 -30.32 15.09 24.24
C ASP A 43 -31.15 14.43 23.13
N TYR A 44 -30.58 14.32 21.93
CA TYR A 44 -31.25 13.65 20.79
C TYR A 44 -31.23 12.12 20.93
N LEU A 45 -30.19 11.58 21.56
CA LEU A 45 -30.12 10.17 21.93
C LEU A 45 -31.15 9.87 23.04
N ASN A 46 -31.23 10.70 24.06
CA ASN A 46 -32.21 10.58 25.15
C ASN A 46 -33.65 10.63 24.62
N ARG A 47 -33.95 11.55 23.68
CA ARG A 47 -35.26 11.60 23.02
C ARG A 47 -35.56 10.36 22.17
N HIS A 48 -34.56 9.78 21.54
CA HIS A 48 -34.73 8.53 20.80
C HIS A 48 -35.11 7.38 21.75
N ILE A 49 -34.46 7.29 22.92
CA ILE A 49 -34.73 6.28 23.94
C ILE A 49 -36.14 6.44 24.54
N GLN A 50 -36.58 7.68 24.78
CA GLN A 50 -37.89 7.96 25.39
C GLN A 50 -39.09 7.80 24.45
N ARG A 51 -38.86 7.74 23.12
CA ARG A 51 -39.93 7.49 22.14
C ARG A 51 -39.99 5.99 21.82
N SER A 52 -41.19 5.47 21.54
CA SER A 52 -41.46 4.06 21.17
C SER A 52 -40.72 3.53 19.92
N GLY A 53 -39.85 4.34 19.31
CA GLY A 53 -39.01 3.96 18.17
C GLY A 53 -37.68 3.27 18.55
N CYS A 54 -37.26 3.28 19.81
CA CYS A 54 -36.10 2.50 20.26
C CYS A 54 -36.54 1.08 20.63
N LYS A 55 -35.99 0.06 19.97
CA LYS A 55 -36.29 -1.37 20.22
C LYS A 55 -35.33 -2.05 21.22
N ALA A 56 -34.53 -1.29 21.96
CA ALA A 56 -33.53 -1.86 22.86
C ALA A 56 -34.04 -1.97 24.30
N ASP A 57 -33.93 -3.17 24.89
CA ASP A 57 -34.25 -3.41 26.29
C ASP A 57 -33.06 -3.10 27.21
N LYS A 58 -33.34 -2.64 28.43
CA LYS A 58 -32.30 -2.40 29.46
C LYS A 58 -31.58 -3.72 29.77
N GLY A 59 -30.31 -3.82 29.37
CA GLY A 59 -29.46 -5.01 29.58
C GLY A 59 -29.22 -5.90 28.34
N GLN A 60 -29.75 -5.55 27.18
CA GLN A 60 -29.57 -6.32 25.94
C GLN A 60 -28.13 -6.13 25.38
N ARG A 61 -27.33 -7.21 25.37
CA ARG A 61 -26.00 -7.21 24.73
C ARG A 61 -26.14 -7.53 23.25
N THR A 62 -25.66 -6.65 22.37
CA THR A 62 -25.59 -6.92 20.92
C THR A 62 -24.20 -7.47 20.53
N ILE A 63 -24.10 -8.10 19.35
CA ILE A 63 -22.85 -8.67 18.82
C ILE A 63 -21.72 -7.64 18.70
N TYR A 64 -22.05 -6.35 18.63
CA TYR A 64 -21.08 -5.24 18.63
C TYR A 64 -20.33 -5.10 19.95
N ASN A 65 -20.84 -5.64 21.05
CA ASN A 65 -20.13 -5.67 22.34
C ASN A 65 -18.91 -6.61 22.33
N TRP A 66 -18.77 -7.48 21.33
CA TRP A 66 -17.59 -8.33 21.13
C TRP A 66 -16.52 -7.70 20.22
N PHE A 67 -16.85 -6.63 19.50
CA PHE A 67 -15.94 -5.95 18.59
C PHE A 67 -15.66 -4.54 19.10
N LYS A 68 -14.57 -4.36 19.87
CA LYS A 68 -14.07 -3.02 20.17
C LYS A 68 -13.72 -2.33 18.83
N PRO A 69 -14.28 -1.14 18.54
CA PRO A 69 -13.82 -0.34 17.42
C PRO A 69 -12.37 0.09 17.65
N ILE A 70 -11.59 0.11 16.58
CA ILE A 70 -10.21 0.59 16.52
C ILE A 70 -10.14 2.01 17.11
N GLU A 71 -9.25 2.21 18.08
CA GLU A 71 -8.94 3.53 18.65
C GLU A 71 -8.34 4.42 17.56
N VAL A 72 -9.12 5.40 17.10
CA VAL A 72 -8.60 6.49 16.27
C VAL A 72 -8.00 7.54 17.21
N LYS A 73 -6.68 7.72 17.15
CA LYS A 73 -5.96 8.76 17.90
C LYS A 73 -6.54 10.15 17.57
N PRO A 74 -6.79 11.01 18.57
CA PRO A 74 -7.27 12.36 18.33
C PRO A 74 -6.19 13.21 17.65
N VAL A 75 -6.57 13.82 16.53
CA VAL A 75 -5.85 14.91 15.87
C VAL A 75 -5.72 16.06 16.87
N LYS A 76 -4.48 16.54 17.08
CA LYS A 76 -4.18 17.71 17.90
C LYS A 76 -4.99 18.91 17.40
N GLN A 77 -5.55 19.62 18.36
CA GLN A 77 -6.28 20.87 18.20
C GLN A 77 -5.43 21.87 17.41
N VAL A 78 -5.98 22.37 16.31
CA VAL A 78 -5.57 23.64 15.70
C VAL A 78 -6.36 24.69 16.45
N GLU A 79 -5.65 25.61 17.09
CA GLU A 79 -6.22 26.79 17.75
C GLU A 79 -6.83 27.70 16.67
N GLU A 80 -8.10 28.04 16.86
CA GLU A 80 -8.78 29.11 16.13
C GLU A 80 -8.32 30.43 16.77
N GLU A 81 -7.52 31.22 16.06
CA GLU A 81 -7.30 32.63 16.38
C GLU A 81 -8.30 33.48 15.58
N GLU A 82 -8.93 34.39 16.31
CA GLU A 82 -10.03 35.27 15.91
C GLU A 82 -9.58 36.30 14.86
N GLU A 83 -10.41 36.49 13.82
CA GLU A 83 -10.26 37.57 12.84
C GLU A 83 -10.66 38.91 13.49
N GLU A 84 -9.70 39.81 13.66
CA GLU A 84 -9.94 41.23 13.90
C GLU A 84 -9.64 42.00 12.61
N TYR A 85 -10.70 42.56 12.01
CA TYR A 85 -10.59 43.57 10.96
C TYR A 85 -10.22 44.89 11.62
N ASP A 86 -9.10 45.50 11.22
CA ASP A 86 -9.04 46.96 11.21
C ASP A 86 -8.23 47.49 10.03
N SER A 87 -8.80 48.53 9.42
CA SER A 87 -8.35 49.19 8.21
C SER A 87 -7.17 50.10 8.49
N ASP A 88 -6.12 50.05 7.67
CA ASP A 88 -5.42 51.25 7.20
C ASP A 88 -4.58 50.95 5.96
N VAL A 89 -4.84 51.72 4.92
CA VAL A 89 -4.19 51.66 3.61
C VAL A 89 -2.80 52.28 3.75
N TYR A 90 -1.81 51.60 4.36
CA TYR A 90 -0.36 51.80 4.18
C TYR A 90 0.53 50.70 4.81
N ASP A 91 0.02 49.47 5.05
CA ASP A 91 0.78 48.37 5.69
C ASP A 91 1.14 47.18 4.79
N ASN A 92 1.11 47.34 3.45
CA ASN A 92 1.52 46.27 2.53
C ASN A 92 3.06 46.10 2.42
N MET A 93 3.72 45.79 3.54
CA MET A 93 5.00 45.10 3.56
C MET A 93 4.83 43.76 4.26
N ASP A 94 4.62 42.72 3.46
CA ASP A 94 4.38 41.34 3.91
C ASP A 94 5.39 40.88 4.97
N ASP A 95 4.85 40.13 5.94
CA ASP A 95 5.47 39.69 7.18
C ASP A 95 6.75 38.83 7.07
N ASP A 96 7.21 38.52 5.84
CA ASP A 96 8.42 37.76 5.54
C ASP A 96 9.39 38.45 4.56
N ASP A 97 9.13 39.68 4.10
CA ASP A 97 10.01 40.31 3.10
C ASP A 97 11.29 40.90 3.73
N LEU A 98 12.36 40.11 3.67
CA LEU A 98 13.72 40.54 3.98
C LEU A 98 14.20 41.53 2.92
N ILE A 99 14.04 42.81 3.22
CA ILE A 99 14.64 43.95 2.54
C ILE A 99 16.17 43.77 2.49
N ARG A 100 16.72 43.66 1.27
CA ARG A 100 18.10 43.20 0.99
C ARG A 100 19.05 44.37 0.71
N VAL A 101 20.21 44.40 1.37
CA VAL A 101 21.09 45.58 1.39
C VAL A 101 22.47 45.28 0.84
N ASP A 102 22.99 46.17 -0.01
CA ASP A 102 24.38 46.15 -0.44
C ASP A 102 25.24 47.09 0.42
N GLU A 103 25.96 46.50 1.38
CA GLU A 103 26.71 47.20 2.43
C GLU A 103 28.05 47.78 1.95
N VAL A 104 28.46 48.91 2.55
CA VAL A 104 29.78 49.54 2.32
C VAL A 104 30.89 48.78 3.05
N ASN A 105 32.01 48.48 2.39
CA ASN A 105 33.19 47.85 3.00
C ASN A 105 34.28 48.88 3.32
N GLU A 106 35.03 48.66 4.41
CA GLU A 106 36.16 49.54 4.84
C GLU A 106 37.30 49.63 3.80
N ASN A 107 37.45 48.62 2.93
CA ASN A 107 38.44 48.63 1.86
C ASN A 107 38.00 49.42 0.61
N ASP A 108 36.78 49.95 0.57
CA ASP A 108 36.25 50.65 -0.61
C ASP A 108 36.82 52.08 -0.78
N GLN A 109 37.69 52.55 0.13
CA GLN A 109 38.20 53.92 0.16
C GLN A 109 39.46 54.19 -0.68
N ASN A 110 40.12 53.16 -1.26
CA ASN A 110 41.45 53.31 -1.86
C ASN A 110 41.55 52.84 -3.33
N GLN A 111 40.80 53.47 -4.26
CA GLN A 111 41.06 53.34 -5.71
C GLN A 111 40.76 54.66 -6.46
N GLU A 112 41.61 55.00 -7.43
CA GLU A 112 41.45 56.16 -8.33
C GLU A 112 40.13 56.11 -9.12
N ILE A 113 39.49 57.26 -9.24
CA ILE A 113 38.12 57.44 -9.76
C ILE A 113 38.10 57.31 -11.28
N LEU A 114 37.41 56.30 -11.81
CA LEU A 114 36.93 56.27 -13.19
C LEU A 114 35.40 56.39 -13.17
N ALA A 115 34.86 57.41 -13.83
CA ALA A 115 33.42 57.63 -13.91
C ALA A 115 32.72 56.43 -14.59
N ILE A 116 31.53 56.07 -14.12
CA ILE A 116 30.70 55.05 -14.78
C ILE A 116 30.44 55.52 -16.23
N ASN A 117 30.85 54.72 -17.21
CA ASN A 117 30.50 54.93 -18.62
C ASN A 117 29.01 54.65 -18.79
N ILE A 118 28.23 55.68 -19.09
CA ILE A 118 26.81 55.58 -19.36
C ILE A 118 26.63 55.72 -20.87
N GLU A 119 25.78 54.88 -21.46
CA GLU A 119 25.33 55.07 -22.85
C GLU A 119 24.46 56.33 -22.91
N GLU A 120 25.09 57.49 -23.12
CA GLU A 120 24.37 58.74 -23.37
C GLU A 120 23.93 58.75 -24.84
N THR A 121 22.65 58.47 -25.10
CA THR A 121 22.05 58.75 -26.40
C THR A 121 22.01 60.26 -26.60
N SER A 122 22.89 60.76 -27.47
CA SER A 122 23.03 62.18 -27.78
C SER A 122 21.97 62.64 -28.78
N ASP A 123 20.72 62.78 -28.34
CA ASP A 123 19.73 63.53 -29.11
C ASP A 123 19.94 65.03 -28.90
N ASN A 124 20.87 65.58 -29.69
CA ASN A 124 20.99 67.01 -29.93
C ASN A 124 19.79 67.50 -30.73
N THR A 125 18.69 67.85 -30.06
CA THR A 125 17.74 68.84 -30.59
C THR A 125 17.39 69.85 -29.52
N ARG A 126 17.92 71.07 -29.70
CA ARG A 126 17.53 72.27 -28.94
C ARG A 126 16.04 72.49 -29.13
N ASN A 127 15.24 72.27 -28.09
CA ASN A 127 13.91 72.87 -27.98
C ASN A 127 13.65 73.29 -26.53
N THR A 128 13.57 74.60 -26.34
CA THR A 128 13.24 75.30 -25.10
C THR A 128 11.75 75.15 -24.77
N LYS A 129 11.37 74.00 -24.21
CA LYS A 129 10.18 73.85 -23.36
C LYS A 129 10.57 72.97 -22.17
N LYS A 130 10.27 73.40 -20.95
CA LYS A 130 10.47 72.59 -19.72
C LYS A 130 9.55 71.36 -19.77
N GLN A 131 9.96 70.32 -20.50
CA GLN A 131 9.33 69.01 -20.48
C GLN A 131 9.94 68.23 -19.31
N LYS A 132 9.10 67.83 -18.35
CA LYS A 132 9.52 66.89 -17.30
C LYS A 132 9.80 65.55 -17.98
N LEU A 133 11.07 65.17 -18.09
CA LEU A 133 11.49 63.88 -18.65
C LEU A 133 11.45 62.82 -17.53
N ILE A 134 11.20 61.57 -17.88
CA ILE A 134 11.31 60.45 -16.92
C ILE A 134 12.79 60.14 -16.74
N CYS A 135 13.23 60.07 -15.48
CA CYS A 135 14.61 59.67 -15.17
C CYS A 135 14.79 58.19 -15.53
N MET A 136 15.77 57.87 -16.37
CA MET A 136 16.08 56.48 -16.76
C MET A 136 16.93 55.75 -15.69
N GLY A 137 17.55 56.49 -14.78
CA GLY A 137 18.53 55.96 -13.83
C GLY A 137 19.88 55.69 -14.50
N LEU A 138 20.85 55.20 -13.72
CA LEU A 138 22.17 54.81 -14.24
C LEU A 138 22.03 53.45 -14.94
N GLN A 139 22.35 53.40 -16.24
CA GLN A 139 22.34 52.19 -17.06
C GLN A 139 23.69 52.00 -17.76
N SER A 140 24.25 50.80 -17.68
CA SER A 140 25.45 50.38 -18.41
C SER A 140 25.54 48.84 -18.43
N GLU A 141 26.47 48.29 -19.21
CA GLU A 141 26.73 46.85 -19.24
C GLU A 141 27.23 46.35 -17.88
N GLU A 142 28.07 47.14 -17.20
CA GLU A 142 28.59 46.85 -15.88
C GLU A 142 27.52 46.93 -14.80
N ILE A 143 26.58 47.89 -14.92
CA ILE A 143 25.39 47.96 -14.05
C ILE A 143 24.51 46.73 -14.25
N SER A 144 24.35 46.27 -15.50
CA SER A 144 23.61 45.04 -15.79
C SER A 144 24.28 43.81 -15.16
N LYS A 145 25.62 43.73 -15.19
CA LYS A 145 26.39 42.67 -14.51
C LYS A 145 26.23 42.75 -12.98
N TYR A 146 26.22 43.96 -12.42
CA TYR A 146 25.96 44.20 -11.01
C TYR A 146 24.56 43.74 -10.58
N ILE A 147 23.51 44.12 -11.33
CA ILE A 147 22.10 43.74 -11.06
C ILE A 147 21.91 42.22 -11.12
N LYS A 148 22.57 41.54 -12.08
CA LYS A 148 22.57 40.08 -12.19
C LYS A 148 23.28 39.39 -11.02
N ARG A 149 24.31 40.01 -10.44
CA ARG A 149 25.09 39.43 -9.34
C ARG A 149 24.45 39.66 -7.96
N THR A 150 23.90 40.85 -7.72
CA THR A 150 23.42 41.21 -6.39
C THR A 150 21.97 40.79 -6.20
N PRO A 151 21.62 40.10 -5.09
CA PRO A 151 20.23 39.91 -4.73
C PRO A 151 19.63 41.16 -4.06
N ALA A 152 20.43 42.18 -3.70
CA ALA A 152 20.02 43.38 -2.98
C ALA A 152 18.92 44.18 -3.71
N GLN A 153 18.13 44.94 -2.95
CA GLN A 153 17.11 45.88 -3.45
C GLN A 153 17.62 47.33 -3.41
N PHE A 154 18.54 47.65 -2.51
CA PHE A 154 19.18 48.95 -2.36
C PHE A 154 20.59 48.77 -1.76
N GLY A 155 21.40 49.82 -1.80
CA GLY A 155 22.77 49.79 -1.29
C GLY A 155 23.24 51.13 -0.76
N GLY A 156 24.43 51.11 -0.18
CA GLY A 156 25.08 52.29 0.40
C GLY A 156 24.85 52.48 1.89
N SER A 157 24.22 51.51 2.57
CA SER A 157 24.15 51.52 4.04
C SER A 157 25.46 51.07 4.67
N ARG A 158 25.63 51.38 5.96
CA ARG A 158 26.70 50.79 6.79
C ARG A 158 26.49 49.28 6.91
N ARG A 159 27.56 48.58 7.31
CA ARG A 159 27.53 47.12 7.52
C ARG A 159 26.40 46.74 8.47
N ILE A 160 25.66 45.68 8.14
CA ILE A 160 24.47 45.29 8.89
C ILE A 160 24.78 44.97 10.35
N GLU A 161 25.99 44.46 10.60
CA GLU A 161 26.45 44.12 11.94
C GLU A 161 26.65 45.34 12.83
N VAL A 162 26.97 46.50 12.24
CA VAL A 162 27.16 47.76 12.96
C VAL A 162 25.79 48.31 13.35
N VAL A 163 24.88 48.43 12.38
CA VAL A 163 23.51 48.91 12.60
C VAL A 163 22.75 47.99 13.57
N ALA A 164 22.92 46.67 13.45
CA ALA A 164 22.29 45.72 14.37
C ALA A 164 22.84 45.77 15.80
N ARG A 165 24.13 46.10 15.98
CA ARG A 165 24.73 46.30 17.32
C ARG A 165 24.28 47.62 17.95
N GLU A 166 24.12 48.67 17.15
CA GLU A 166 23.58 49.96 17.61
C GLU A 166 22.11 49.85 18.03
N LEU A 167 21.28 49.15 17.24
CA LEU A 167 19.85 48.97 17.53
C LEU A 167 19.58 47.95 18.65
N PHE A 168 20.41 46.91 18.74
CA PHE A 168 20.22 45.81 19.69
C PHE A 168 21.50 45.47 20.47
N PRO A 169 22.06 46.41 21.26
CA PRO A 169 23.34 46.23 21.96
C PRO A 169 23.32 45.03 22.92
N ASN A 170 22.16 44.77 23.55
CA ASN A 170 21.99 43.66 24.49
C ASN A 170 21.98 42.27 23.82
N LEU A 171 21.77 42.17 22.50
CA LEU A 171 21.70 40.90 21.77
C LEU A 171 23.04 40.48 21.12
N PHE A 172 23.93 41.44 20.87
CA PHE A 172 25.15 41.23 20.09
C PHE A 172 26.39 41.86 20.73
N SER A 173 26.94 41.19 21.75
CA SER A 173 28.16 41.63 22.45
C SER A 173 29.48 41.32 21.72
N GLN A 174 29.50 40.37 20.76
CA GLN A 174 30.72 39.99 20.02
C GLN A 174 30.47 39.73 18.53
N LYS A 175 29.74 38.65 18.18
CA LYS A 175 29.47 38.26 16.78
C LYS A 175 27.99 38.42 16.44
N PHE A 176 27.73 39.10 15.34
CA PHE A 176 26.39 39.22 14.78
C PHE A 176 25.91 37.86 14.25
N SER A 177 24.66 37.51 14.56
CA SER A 177 23.98 36.37 13.97
C SER A 177 22.51 36.71 13.77
N ARG A 178 22.09 36.82 12.50
CA ARG A 178 20.72 37.20 12.13
C ARG A 178 19.65 36.24 12.68
N LYS A 179 20.03 35.00 13.03
CA LYS A 179 19.13 34.00 13.66
C LYS A 179 18.67 34.39 15.07
N LYS A 180 19.36 35.31 15.74
CA LYS A 180 19.01 35.77 17.09
C LYS A 180 17.88 36.81 17.11
N LEU A 181 17.49 37.35 15.96
CA LEU A 181 16.44 38.38 15.85
C LEU A 181 15.07 37.75 15.63
N ASN A 182 14.04 38.24 16.32
CA ASN A 182 12.64 37.90 16.03
C ASN A 182 12.10 38.72 14.83
N SER A 183 10.89 38.42 14.35
CA SER A 183 10.28 39.08 13.18
C SER A 183 10.17 40.60 13.33
N LYS A 184 9.75 41.09 14.50
CA LYS A 184 9.62 42.52 14.80
C LYS A 184 10.98 43.25 14.79
N GLN A 185 12.01 42.64 15.38
CA GLN A 185 13.37 43.20 15.40
C GLN A 185 14.02 43.16 14.00
N LYS A 186 13.71 42.14 13.19
CA LYS A 186 14.13 42.10 11.78
C LYS A 186 13.52 43.25 10.98
N ARG A 187 12.23 43.58 11.20
CA ARG A 187 11.58 44.74 10.56
C ARG A 187 12.23 46.06 10.96
N GLN A 188 12.48 46.26 12.26
CA GLN A 188 13.17 47.45 12.76
C GLN A 188 14.56 47.62 12.17
N LEU A 189 15.35 46.54 12.10
CA LEU A 189 16.67 46.54 11.46
C LEU A 189 16.60 46.90 9.97
N ASN A 190 15.63 46.31 9.26
CA ASN A 190 15.44 46.57 7.83
C ASN A 190 15.03 48.02 7.55
N HIS A 191 14.15 48.61 8.38
CA HIS A 191 13.77 50.03 8.27
C HIS A 191 14.97 50.96 8.49
N ALA A 192 15.83 50.67 9.48
CA ALA A 192 17.03 51.46 9.71
C ALA A 192 18.03 51.37 8.54
N LEU A 193 18.25 50.17 8.00
CA LEU A 193 19.13 49.98 6.84
C LEU A 193 18.59 50.64 5.57
N PHE A 194 17.28 50.56 5.35
CA PHE A 194 16.63 51.27 4.25
C PHE A 194 16.75 52.78 4.44
N ALA A 195 16.56 53.29 5.67
CA ALA A 195 16.75 54.69 6.01
C ALA A 195 18.17 55.19 5.65
N GLU A 196 19.21 54.41 5.95
CA GLU A 196 20.62 54.71 5.65
C GLU A 196 21.05 54.49 4.19
N SER A 197 20.19 53.89 3.35
CA SER A 197 20.56 53.56 1.97
C SER A 197 20.67 54.78 1.05
N ILE A 198 21.57 54.70 0.07
CA ILE A 198 21.90 55.80 -0.84
C ILE A 198 21.29 55.57 -2.22
N TRP A 199 21.33 54.33 -2.73
CA TRP A 199 20.79 53.96 -4.04
C TRP A 199 19.84 52.78 -3.97
N GLN A 200 18.89 52.74 -4.90
CA GLN A 200 17.95 51.64 -5.11
C GLN A 200 18.23 50.96 -6.45
N ILE A 201 18.03 49.64 -6.49
CA ILE A 201 18.20 48.82 -7.68
C ILE A 201 16.83 48.63 -8.35
N ASP A 202 16.63 49.28 -9.48
CA ASP A 202 15.43 49.19 -10.31
C ASP A 202 15.62 48.07 -11.34
N ARG A 203 15.26 46.83 -10.95
CA ARG A 203 15.38 45.64 -11.79
C ARG A 203 14.50 45.70 -13.05
N PRO A 204 13.23 46.14 -12.99
CA PRO A 204 12.40 46.31 -14.19
C PRO A 204 13.05 47.20 -15.26
N SER A 205 13.66 48.31 -14.85
CA SER A 205 14.33 49.23 -15.76
C SER A 205 15.81 48.90 -16.01
N ASN A 206 16.31 47.80 -15.45
CA ASN A 206 17.72 47.40 -15.46
C ASN A 206 18.68 48.57 -15.12
N ALA A 207 18.31 49.36 -14.10
CA ALA A 207 18.98 50.61 -13.74
C ALA A 207 19.25 50.72 -12.23
N VAL A 208 20.19 51.58 -11.86
CA VAL A 208 20.40 52.01 -10.47
C VAL A 208 19.94 53.46 -10.31
N ARG A 209 19.09 53.73 -9.32
CA ARG A 209 18.53 55.07 -9.05
C ARG A 209 18.98 55.56 -7.67
N ALA A 210 19.02 56.87 -7.49
CA ALA A 210 19.10 57.44 -6.16
C ALA A 210 17.87 57.11 -5.34
N LYS A 211 18.02 56.87 -4.03
CA LYS A 211 16.88 56.70 -3.13
C LYS A 211 15.98 57.95 -3.13
N ALA A 212 16.57 59.14 -3.25
CA ALA A 212 15.86 60.41 -3.35
C ALA A 212 15.32 60.70 -4.77
N CYS A 213 15.47 59.78 -5.73
CA CYS A 213 15.00 59.99 -7.10
C CYS A 213 13.47 60.04 -7.14
N THR A 214 12.92 61.20 -7.52
CA THR A 214 11.48 61.40 -7.71
C THR A 214 10.96 60.84 -9.04
N GLY A 215 11.83 60.18 -9.82
CA GLY A 215 11.50 59.63 -11.14
C GLY A 215 11.47 60.65 -12.28
N ILE A 216 11.72 61.93 -11.99
CA ILE A 216 11.64 63.04 -12.95
C ILE A 216 13.02 63.69 -13.13
N ALA A 217 13.42 63.95 -14.38
CA ALA A 217 14.62 64.69 -14.74
C ALA A 217 14.24 66.04 -15.38
N GLU A 218 14.80 67.14 -14.86
CA GLU A 218 14.51 68.50 -15.36
C GLU A 218 15.40 68.91 -16.53
N ARG A 219 16.58 68.30 -16.66
CA ARG A 219 17.56 68.52 -17.75
C ARG A 219 18.24 67.19 -18.08
N GLY A 220 18.00 66.63 -19.27
CA GLY A 220 18.56 65.34 -19.70
C GLY A 220 17.78 64.11 -19.20
N ASN A 221 18.31 62.92 -19.47
CA ASN A 221 17.65 61.63 -19.17
C ASN A 221 17.87 61.14 -17.74
N ILE A 222 18.70 61.82 -16.95
CA ILE A 222 19.08 61.44 -15.58
C ILE A 222 18.86 62.64 -14.65
N CYS A 223 18.20 62.44 -13.51
CA CYS A 223 17.99 63.50 -12.52
C CYS A 223 19.29 63.85 -11.76
N THR A 224 19.32 65.01 -11.11
CA THR A 224 20.48 65.49 -10.33
C THR A 224 20.93 64.46 -9.30
N GLU A 225 19.99 63.87 -8.56
CA GLU A 225 20.28 62.88 -7.51
C GLU A 225 20.93 61.61 -8.07
N CYS A 226 20.43 61.08 -9.19
CA CYS A 226 21.04 59.93 -9.86
C CYS A 226 22.42 60.28 -10.45
N SER A 227 22.58 61.51 -10.94
CA SER A 227 23.87 61.99 -11.45
C SER A 227 24.93 62.12 -10.34
N TYR A 228 24.54 62.49 -9.12
CA TYR A 228 25.47 62.54 -7.98
C TYR A 228 25.97 61.16 -7.56
N ILE A 229 25.10 60.15 -7.60
CA ILE A 229 25.46 58.77 -7.25
C ILE A 229 26.39 58.13 -8.29
N ARG A 230 26.45 58.66 -9.52
CA ARG A 230 27.43 58.26 -10.55
C ARG A 230 28.88 58.28 -10.04
N TYR A 231 29.18 59.16 -9.08
CA TYR A 231 30.50 59.34 -8.49
C TYR A 231 30.65 58.71 -7.10
N ASN A 232 29.67 57.91 -6.66
CA ASN A 232 29.75 57.25 -5.36
C ASN A 232 30.75 56.09 -5.40
N GLN A 233 31.83 56.21 -4.63
CA GLN A 233 32.91 55.21 -4.59
C GLN A 233 32.43 53.79 -4.25
N ALA A 234 31.50 53.66 -3.31
CA ALA A 234 30.97 52.36 -2.91
C ALA A 234 30.18 51.70 -4.05
N LEU A 235 29.46 52.49 -4.85
CA LEU A 235 28.76 51.97 -6.03
C LEU A 235 29.76 51.57 -7.14
N CYS A 236 30.76 52.41 -7.44
CA CYS A 236 31.77 52.14 -8.45
C CYS A 236 32.53 50.82 -8.17
N ASN A 237 32.98 50.62 -6.94
CA ASN A 237 33.71 49.41 -6.54
C ASN A 237 32.84 48.14 -6.65
N LYS A 238 31.53 48.26 -6.46
CA LYS A 238 30.60 47.13 -6.60
C LYS A 238 30.34 46.82 -8.07
N ILE A 239 30.19 47.83 -8.91
CA ILE A 239 29.99 47.65 -10.35
C ILE A 239 31.22 46.98 -11.01
N ALA A 240 32.43 47.35 -10.60
CA ALA A 240 33.68 46.85 -11.19
C ALA A 240 33.99 45.35 -10.93
N ARG A 241 33.27 44.68 -10.03
CA ARG A 241 33.55 43.27 -9.66
C ARG A 241 33.09 42.28 -10.77
N PRO A 242 33.90 41.26 -11.13
CA PRO A 242 33.56 40.30 -12.18
C PRO A 242 32.43 39.34 -11.77
N LEU A 243 31.81 38.68 -12.76
CA LEU A 243 30.82 37.62 -12.54
C LEU A 243 31.49 36.35 -11.97
N PRO A 244 30.89 35.69 -10.95
CA PRO A 244 31.44 34.44 -10.42
C PRO A 244 31.29 33.28 -11.43
N LEU A 245 32.29 32.40 -11.49
CA LEU A 245 32.25 31.14 -12.25
C LEU A 245 31.10 30.24 -11.76
N SER A 246 30.47 29.50 -12.67
CA SER A 246 29.32 28.62 -12.39
C SER A 246 29.56 27.59 -11.27
N SER A 247 30.81 27.16 -11.09
CA SER A 247 31.24 26.24 -10.04
C SER A 247 31.17 26.82 -8.61
N ASN A 248 31.12 28.15 -8.47
CA ASN A 248 31.13 28.86 -7.19
C ASN A 248 29.74 29.27 -6.69
N ILE A 249 28.67 29.07 -7.49
CA ILE A 249 27.27 29.32 -7.11
C ILE A 249 26.88 28.50 -5.87
N LYS A 250 27.49 27.32 -5.66
CA LYS A 250 27.27 26.45 -4.50
C LYS A 250 27.73 27.05 -3.15
N PHE A 251 28.61 28.05 -3.18
CA PHE A 251 29.12 28.74 -1.99
C PHE A 251 28.31 29.99 -1.65
N THR A 252 27.32 30.35 -2.46
CA THR A 252 26.35 31.40 -2.14
C THR A 252 25.41 30.87 -1.04
N PRO A 253 25.36 31.50 0.14
CA PRO A 253 24.55 31.04 1.27
C PRO A 253 23.07 30.81 0.89
N LYS A 254 22.52 29.65 1.24
CA LYS A 254 21.18 29.20 0.81
C LYS A 254 20.01 30.11 1.24
N HIS A 255 20.19 30.92 2.28
CA HIS A 255 19.19 31.89 2.72
C HIS A 255 18.96 33.03 1.71
N TYR A 256 19.91 33.30 0.80
CA TYR A 256 19.71 34.24 -0.32
C TYR A 256 18.72 33.74 -1.37
N TRP A 257 18.30 32.47 -1.28
CA TRP A 257 17.34 31.83 -2.19
C TRP A 257 15.98 31.55 -1.54
N GLU A 258 15.81 31.86 -0.24
CA GLU A 258 14.55 31.63 0.49
C GLU A 258 13.41 32.51 -0.06
N ASP A 259 13.74 33.74 -0.47
CA ASP A 259 12.81 34.70 -1.11
C ASP A 259 13.03 34.77 -2.62
N ASN A 260 13.14 33.61 -3.29
CA ASN A 260 13.17 33.60 -4.75
C ASN A 260 11.76 33.98 -5.28
N PRO A 261 11.60 35.04 -6.08
CA PRO A 261 10.30 35.41 -6.65
C PRO A 261 9.65 34.28 -7.46
N LEU A 262 10.44 33.33 -8.00
CA LEU A 262 9.90 32.10 -8.61
C LEU A 262 9.07 31.25 -7.64
N LYS A 263 9.39 31.27 -6.34
CA LYS A 263 8.66 30.51 -5.29
C LYS A 263 7.32 31.15 -4.92
N ARG A 264 7.19 32.48 -5.09
CA ARG A 264 5.92 33.23 -4.98
C ARG A 264 5.10 33.11 -6.27
N CYS A 265 5.72 33.19 -7.44
CA CYS A 265 5.03 33.01 -8.73
C CYS A 265 4.46 31.59 -8.92
N LEU A 266 5.12 30.55 -8.42
CA LEU A 266 4.63 29.16 -8.50
C LEU A 266 3.46 28.85 -7.54
N LYS A 267 3.11 29.76 -6.63
CA LYS A 267 1.92 29.65 -5.77
C LYS A 267 0.66 30.29 -6.38
N ASN A 268 0.81 31.10 -7.44
CA ASN A 268 -0.30 31.82 -8.04
C ASN A 268 -0.83 31.06 -9.27
N CYS A 269 -2.08 30.62 -9.20
CA CYS A 269 -2.73 29.79 -10.24
C CYS A 269 -2.66 30.46 -11.61
N ASP A 270 -2.91 31.77 -11.64
CA ASP A 270 -2.99 32.57 -12.86
C ASP A 270 -1.63 32.73 -13.57
N LEU A 271 -0.52 32.73 -12.83
CA LEU A 271 0.84 32.79 -13.40
C LEU A 271 1.30 31.43 -13.93
N ARG A 272 0.79 30.33 -13.39
CA ARG A 272 0.98 28.99 -13.96
C ARG A 272 0.24 28.88 -15.29
N ASP A 273 -0.95 29.48 -15.38
CA ASP A 273 -1.73 29.54 -16.61
C ASP A 273 -1.05 30.45 -17.64
N ILE A 274 -0.53 31.62 -17.25
CA ILE A 274 0.24 32.50 -18.14
C ILE A 274 1.57 31.85 -18.58
N TRP A 275 2.28 31.12 -17.72
CA TRP A 275 3.49 30.38 -18.11
C TRP A 275 3.20 29.23 -19.08
N ASN A 276 2.06 28.55 -18.91
CA ASN A 276 1.58 27.54 -19.85
C ASN A 276 1.13 28.17 -21.17
N ILE A 277 0.53 29.36 -21.14
CA ILE A 277 0.13 30.12 -22.33
C ILE A 277 1.35 30.63 -23.11
N LEU A 278 2.36 31.18 -22.42
CA LEU A 278 3.56 31.76 -23.03
C LEU A 278 4.58 30.72 -23.54
N ASN A 279 4.58 29.50 -23.01
CA ASN A 279 5.45 28.42 -23.51
C ASN A 279 4.75 27.48 -24.50
N ASN A 280 3.46 27.69 -24.78
CA ASN A 280 2.73 26.99 -25.83
C ASN A 280 2.74 27.78 -27.15
N GLU A 281 3.88 28.32 -27.56
CA GLU A 281 4.09 28.69 -28.97
C GLU A 281 4.50 27.44 -29.77
N SER A 282 3.54 26.53 -29.94
CA SER A 282 3.35 25.78 -31.19
C SER A 282 2.00 25.08 -31.12
N GLU A 283 1.11 25.46 -32.02
CA GLU A 283 -0.17 24.82 -32.25
C GLU A 283 0.02 23.30 -32.46
N ASN A 284 -0.80 22.50 -31.77
CA ASN A 284 -0.91 21.03 -31.82
C ASN A 284 -0.06 20.17 -30.88
N GLN A 285 0.10 20.53 -29.60
CA GLN A 285 0.50 19.54 -28.59
C GLN A 285 -0.58 19.37 -27.53
N GLN A 286 -1.04 18.12 -27.38
CA GLN A 286 -1.85 17.65 -26.26
C GLN A 286 -1.26 18.19 -24.95
N GLU A 287 -2.13 18.64 -24.03
CA GLU A 287 -1.74 19.09 -22.67
C GLU A 287 -0.54 18.27 -22.17
N ASN A 288 0.58 18.95 -21.87
CA ASN A 288 1.80 18.27 -21.46
C ASN A 288 1.47 17.31 -20.31
N PRO A 289 1.54 15.98 -20.52
CA PRO A 289 0.99 15.00 -19.58
C PRO A 289 1.70 15.07 -18.23
N TRP A 290 2.93 15.56 -18.19
CA TRP A 290 3.70 15.76 -16.97
C TRP A 290 3.17 16.91 -16.11
N ILE A 291 2.67 17.99 -16.71
CA ILE A 291 2.07 19.13 -16.00
C ILE A 291 0.75 18.68 -15.37
N ALA A 292 -0.09 17.98 -16.13
CA ALA A 292 -1.35 17.42 -15.64
C ALA A 292 -1.11 16.38 -14.52
N LEU A 293 -0.09 15.52 -14.67
CA LEU A 293 0.26 14.52 -13.67
C LEU A 293 0.81 15.15 -12.39
N ALA A 294 1.65 16.19 -12.49
CA ALA A 294 2.18 16.93 -11.35
C ALA A 294 1.08 17.70 -10.61
N ASP A 295 0.16 18.36 -11.32
CA ASP A 295 -0.98 19.03 -10.70
C ASP A 295 -1.87 18.04 -9.92
N LYS A 296 -2.21 16.90 -10.52
CA LYS A 296 -2.95 15.82 -9.85
C LYS A 296 -2.19 15.25 -8.65
N ALA A 297 -0.87 15.09 -8.75
CA ALA A 297 -0.04 14.62 -7.65
C ALA A 297 -0.01 15.62 -6.48
N LEU A 298 0.15 16.92 -6.75
CA LEU A 298 0.14 17.98 -5.73
C LEU A 298 -1.22 18.11 -5.05
N LYS A 299 -2.32 17.91 -5.80
CA LYS A 299 -3.68 17.80 -5.26
C LYS A 299 -3.94 16.50 -4.47
N GLY A 300 -2.96 15.61 -4.39
CA GLY A 300 -3.02 14.38 -3.60
C GLY A 300 -3.75 13.22 -4.28
N ALA A 301 -3.98 13.25 -5.59
CA ALA A 301 -4.75 12.23 -6.32
C ALA A 301 -4.14 10.81 -6.26
N PHE A 302 -2.85 10.69 -5.95
CA PHE A 302 -2.13 9.42 -5.87
C PHE A 302 -1.83 8.95 -4.44
N LYS A 303 -2.37 9.60 -3.40
CA LYS A 303 -2.14 9.20 -2.00
C LYS A 303 -2.55 7.74 -1.73
N ASP A 304 -3.64 7.30 -2.35
CA ASP A 304 -4.15 5.92 -2.21
C ASP A 304 -3.54 4.94 -3.23
N LYS A 305 -2.43 5.33 -3.90
CA LYS A 305 -1.74 4.53 -4.93
C LYS A 305 -0.26 4.31 -4.58
N PRO A 306 0.06 3.61 -3.48
CA PRO A 306 1.45 3.47 -2.98
C PRO A 306 2.38 2.72 -3.96
N ILE A 307 1.83 1.84 -4.79
CA ILE A 307 2.59 1.13 -5.84
C ILE A 307 3.07 2.12 -6.91
N PHE A 308 2.21 3.07 -7.29
CA PHE A 308 2.54 4.06 -8.31
C PHE A 308 3.53 5.09 -7.78
N THR A 309 3.38 5.54 -6.53
CA THR A 309 4.36 6.43 -5.90
C THR A 309 5.73 5.74 -5.79
N GLY A 310 5.78 4.48 -5.35
CA GLY A 310 7.02 3.71 -5.30
C GLY A 310 7.66 3.50 -6.68
N LEU A 311 6.87 3.33 -7.75
CA LEU A 311 7.39 3.31 -9.12
C LEU A 311 8.04 4.64 -9.51
N CYS A 312 7.36 5.76 -9.27
CA CYS A 312 7.87 7.09 -9.59
C CYS A 312 9.18 7.40 -8.85
N GLU A 313 9.28 7.03 -7.57
CA GLU A 313 10.50 7.18 -6.77
C GLU A 313 11.68 6.42 -7.38
N VAL A 314 11.49 5.15 -7.73
CA VAL A 314 12.56 4.32 -8.31
C VAL A 314 12.99 4.84 -9.68
N MET A 315 12.03 5.25 -10.51
CA MET A 315 12.34 5.85 -11.81
C MET A 315 13.10 7.17 -11.68
N GLY A 316 12.69 8.02 -10.73
CA GLY A 316 13.40 9.27 -10.41
C GLY A 316 14.84 9.02 -9.97
N ASP A 317 15.03 8.10 -9.01
CA ASP A 317 16.34 7.70 -8.51
C ASP A 317 17.23 7.13 -9.64
N ALA A 318 16.67 6.31 -10.53
CA ALA A 318 17.40 5.72 -11.65
C ALA A 318 17.87 6.80 -12.65
N ILE A 319 17.03 7.79 -12.94
CA ILE A 319 17.36 8.93 -13.82
C ILE A 319 18.42 9.82 -13.15
N GLU A 320 18.26 10.17 -11.87
CA GLU A 320 19.26 10.96 -11.14
C GLU A 320 20.64 10.29 -11.14
N ARG A 321 20.69 8.98 -10.94
CA ARG A 321 21.95 8.23 -10.99
C ARG A 321 22.54 8.24 -12.39
N LYS A 322 21.72 8.11 -13.43
CA LYS A 322 22.16 8.23 -14.83
C LYS A 322 22.76 9.62 -15.11
N MET A 323 22.11 10.69 -14.66
CA MET A 323 22.64 12.07 -14.79
C MET A 323 23.98 12.24 -14.06
N LYS A 324 24.16 11.57 -12.93
CA LYS A 324 25.41 11.58 -12.14
C LYS A 324 26.45 10.57 -12.65
N ASN A 325 26.24 9.92 -13.81
CA ASN A 325 27.06 8.82 -14.35
C ASN A 325 27.34 7.69 -13.33
N LYS A 326 26.38 7.44 -12.43
CA LYS A 326 26.46 6.39 -11.42
C LYS A 326 25.72 5.13 -11.87
N SER A 327 26.21 3.99 -11.40
CA SER A 327 25.54 2.71 -11.64
C SER A 327 24.13 2.66 -11.02
N LYS A 328 23.22 1.97 -11.70
CA LYS A 328 21.87 1.64 -11.19
C LYS A 328 21.88 0.51 -10.14
N ARG A 329 23.04 0.01 -9.73
CA ARG A 329 23.16 -1.02 -8.67
C ARG A 329 22.67 -0.46 -7.33
N ASN A 330 21.98 -1.30 -6.54
CA ASN A 330 21.44 -0.94 -5.22
C ASN A 330 20.46 0.24 -5.25
N LEU A 331 19.52 0.24 -6.20
CA LEU A 331 18.32 1.07 -6.10
C LEU A 331 17.47 0.61 -4.90
N LYS A 332 16.91 1.56 -4.17
CA LYS A 332 15.96 1.28 -3.09
C LYS A 332 14.56 1.21 -3.68
N TYR A 333 13.75 0.29 -3.20
CA TYR A 333 12.37 0.12 -3.63
C TYR A 333 11.51 0.12 -2.37
N SER A 334 10.33 0.72 -2.43
CA SER A 334 9.34 0.60 -1.36
C SER A 334 8.84 -0.83 -1.21
N ASP A 335 8.30 -1.15 -0.04
CA ASP A 335 7.79 -2.49 0.28
C ASP A 335 6.53 -2.80 -0.53
N GLU A 336 5.66 -1.82 -0.77
CA GLU A 336 4.44 -1.97 -1.56
C GLU A 336 4.77 -2.25 -3.03
N PHE A 337 5.73 -1.51 -3.59
CA PHE A 337 6.17 -1.74 -4.96
C PHE A 337 6.92 -3.07 -5.10
N THR A 338 7.73 -3.43 -4.10
CA THR A 338 8.40 -4.75 -4.06
C THR A 338 7.38 -5.88 -3.98
N SER A 339 6.32 -5.74 -3.19
CA SER A 339 5.22 -6.71 -3.09
C SER A 339 4.49 -6.87 -4.41
N PHE A 340 4.20 -5.76 -5.10
CA PHE A 340 3.62 -5.77 -6.44
C PHE A 340 4.50 -6.53 -7.45
N LEU A 341 5.80 -6.23 -7.50
CA LEU A 341 6.74 -6.94 -8.39
C LEU A 341 6.86 -8.42 -8.03
N THR A 342 6.74 -8.76 -6.75
CA THR A 342 6.76 -10.13 -6.25
C THR A 342 5.53 -10.92 -6.72
N ILE A 343 4.36 -10.30 -6.70
CA ILE A 343 3.11 -10.87 -7.24
C ILE A 343 3.21 -10.99 -8.77
N LEU A 344 3.66 -9.94 -9.46
CA LEU A 344 3.84 -9.95 -10.91
C LEU A 344 4.78 -11.07 -11.36
N GLY A 345 5.92 -11.24 -10.69
CA GLY A 345 6.86 -12.32 -10.96
C GLY A 345 6.32 -13.71 -10.60
N GLY A 346 5.40 -13.80 -9.64
CA GLY A 346 4.68 -15.03 -9.32
C GLY A 346 3.67 -15.43 -10.39
N ILE A 347 3.00 -14.45 -11.02
CA ILE A 347 2.07 -14.68 -12.14
C ILE A 347 2.85 -15.04 -13.41
N SER A 348 3.87 -14.25 -13.76
CA SER A 348 4.67 -14.48 -14.96
C SER A 348 6.04 -13.82 -14.84
N SER A 349 7.10 -14.64 -14.87
CA SER A 349 8.47 -14.14 -14.93
C SER A 349 8.73 -13.31 -16.19
N ARG A 350 8.09 -13.65 -17.31
CA ARG A 350 8.17 -12.89 -18.57
C ARG A 350 7.53 -11.51 -18.43
N ALA A 351 6.40 -11.41 -17.73
CA ALA A 351 5.75 -10.14 -17.48
C ALA A 351 6.61 -9.26 -16.55
N LEU A 352 7.24 -9.84 -15.53
CA LEU A 352 8.19 -9.12 -14.68
C LEU A 352 9.42 -8.62 -15.46
N ASP A 353 9.97 -9.45 -16.36
CA ASP A 353 11.11 -9.04 -17.19
C ASP A 353 10.71 -7.92 -18.17
N LEU A 354 9.54 -8.02 -18.81
CA LEU A 354 8.98 -6.97 -19.66
C LEU A 354 8.76 -5.68 -18.86
N PHE A 355 8.18 -5.81 -17.67
CA PHE A 355 7.99 -4.68 -16.76
C PHE A 355 9.34 -4.03 -16.46
N ARG A 356 10.35 -4.80 -16.02
CA ARG A 356 11.69 -4.29 -15.71
C ARG A 356 12.34 -3.55 -16.87
N GLN A 357 12.19 -4.06 -18.10
CA GLN A 357 12.77 -3.44 -19.29
C GLN A 357 12.20 -2.04 -19.56
N ASN A 358 10.93 -1.81 -19.22
CA ASN A 358 10.23 -0.56 -19.49
C ASN A 358 10.15 0.36 -18.27
N LEU A 359 10.07 -0.21 -17.08
CA LEU A 359 9.78 0.44 -15.80
C LEU A 359 10.75 -0.16 -14.78
N GLU A 360 11.73 0.63 -14.33
CA GLU A 360 12.90 0.27 -13.49
C GLU A 360 12.58 -0.66 -12.31
N GLY A 361 12.33 -1.94 -12.60
CA GLY A 361 11.84 -2.94 -11.66
C GLY A 361 12.94 -3.83 -11.10
N ARG A 362 12.60 -4.66 -10.12
CA ARG A 362 13.51 -5.64 -9.56
C ARG A 362 13.75 -6.81 -10.52
N THR A 363 14.95 -7.39 -10.46
CA THR A 363 15.24 -8.66 -11.13
C THR A 363 14.63 -9.83 -10.35
N ILE A 364 14.35 -10.94 -11.05
CA ILE A 364 13.89 -12.18 -10.41
C ILE A 364 14.91 -12.70 -9.37
N GLN A 365 16.21 -12.48 -9.61
CA GLN A 365 17.27 -12.85 -8.67
C GLN A 365 17.17 -12.04 -7.37
N SER A 366 16.94 -10.71 -7.47
CA SER A 366 16.74 -9.85 -6.29
C SER A 366 15.51 -10.27 -5.50
N ILE A 367 14.39 -10.56 -6.17
CA ILE A 367 13.16 -11.04 -5.51
C ILE A 367 13.40 -12.38 -4.80
N ARG A 368 14.11 -13.32 -5.45
CA ARG A 368 14.46 -14.61 -4.84
C ARG A 368 15.35 -14.44 -3.62
N GLN A 369 16.29 -13.49 -3.64
CA GLN A 369 17.14 -13.19 -2.49
C GLN A 369 16.34 -12.60 -1.33
N LEU A 370 15.43 -11.66 -1.60
CA LEU A 370 14.52 -11.12 -0.58
C LEU A 370 13.69 -12.23 0.06
N ARG A 371 13.07 -13.09 -0.75
CA ARG A 371 12.28 -14.22 -0.26
C ARG A 371 13.10 -15.21 0.56
N ARG A 372 14.39 -15.40 0.29
CA ARG A 372 15.26 -16.28 1.07
C ARG A 372 15.64 -15.69 2.42
N ASN A 373 15.71 -14.37 2.49
CA ASN A 373 16.04 -13.63 3.71
C ASN A 373 14.79 -13.34 4.57
N ASP A 374 13.62 -13.76 4.10
CA ASP A 374 12.36 -13.60 4.80
C ASP A 374 12.21 -14.70 5.86
N ASP A 375 11.86 -14.32 7.09
CA ASP A 375 11.64 -15.23 8.22
C ASP A 375 10.46 -16.20 7.98
N ASP A 376 9.55 -15.85 7.07
CA ASP A 376 8.41 -16.66 6.66
C ASP A 376 8.74 -17.64 5.50
N TYR A 377 9.99 -17.72 5.05
CA TYR A 377 10.41 -18.69 4.03
C TYR A 377 10.39 -20.13 4.54
N LEU A 378 9.81 -21.08 3.76
CA LEU A 378 9.78 -22.50 4.12
C LEU A 378 11.19 -23.13 4.10
N THR A 379 11.78 -23.21 5.28
CA THR A 379 13.13 -23.76 5.52
C THR A 379 13.14 -25.26 5.79
N ASN A 380 12.09 -25.82 6.38
CA ASN A 380 11.97 -27.25 6.66
C ASN A 380 10.70 -27.79 5.98
N PRO A 381 10.78 -28.81 5.10
CA PRO A 381 9.60 -29.41 4.49
C PRO A 381 8.78 -30.31 5.44
N GLU A 382 9.30 -30.64 6.63
CA GLU A 382 8.59 -31.48 7.59
C GLU A 382 7.43 -30.78 8.30
N LEU A 383 6.59 -31.56 8.96
CA LEU A 383 5.52 -31.03 9.81
C LEU A 383 6.10 -30.57 11.16
N CYS A 384 6.65 -29.35 11.21
CA CYS A 384 7.28 -28.79 12.40
C CYS A 384 6.54 -27.57 12.98
N TYR A 385 6.89 -27.20 14.21
CA TYR A 385 6.28 -26.10 14.95
C TYR A 385 6.41 -24.77 14.19
N GLU A 386 7.59 -24.48 13.63
CA GLU A 386 7.88 -23.24 12.91
C GLU A 386 6.95 -23.04 11.71
N ASN A 387 6.66 -24.12 10.96
CA ASN A 387 5.80 -24.04 9.78
C ASN A 387 4.36 -23.71 10.15
N VAL A 388 3.85 -24.26 11.25
CA VAL A 388 2.51 -23.95 11.76
C VAL A 388 2.49 -22.56 12.42
N ALA A 389 3.59 -22.16 13.08
CA ALA A 389 3.74 -20.83 13.67
C ALA A 389 3.68 -19.72 12.61
N ARG A 390 4.18 -19.94 11.38
CA ARG A 390 3.99 -19.01 10.27
C ARG A 390 2.51 -18.78 9.94
N VAL A 391 1.71 -19.85 9.95
CA VAL A 391 0.26 -19.74 9.76
C VAL A 391 -0.37 -18.95 10.91
N LYS A 392 0.08 -19.16 12.16
CA LYS A 392 -0.36 -18.35 13.32
C LYS A 392 -0.02 -16.86 13.14
N ARG A 393 1.20 -16.52 12.72
CA ARG A 393 1.59 -15.12 12.46
C ARG A 393 0.68 -14.47 11.41
N LEU A 394 0.36 -15.19 10.34
CA LEU A 394 -0.56 -14.69 9.32
C LEU A 394 -1.96 -14.47 9.90
N ILE A 395 -2.48 -15.44 10.65
CA ILE A 395 -3.79 -15.37 11.31
C ILE A 395 -3.87 -14.15 12.24
N ASP A 396 -2.82 -13.92 13.03
CA ASP A 396 -2.71 -12.78 13.93
C ASP A 396 -2.63 -11.45 13.18
N THR A 397 -1.86 -11.42 12.08
CA THR A 397 -1.73 -10.22 11.23
C THR A 397 -3.08 -9.82 10.63
N VAL A 398 -3.94 -10.78 10.31
CA VAL A 398 -5.30 -10.51 9.80
C VAL A 398 -6.35 -10.40 10.91
N ASN A 399 -5.95 -10.46 12.18
CA ASN A 399 -6.83 -10.45 13.37
C ASN A 399 -7.96 -11.49 13.28
N TYR A 400 -7.67 -12.68 12.77
CA TYR A 400 -8.64 -13.77 12.67
C TYR A 400 -8.61 -14.64 13.92
N ASN A 401 -9.73 -14.73 14.65
CA ASN A 401 -9.85 -15.54 15.86
C ASN A 401 -10.70 -16.80 15.66
N GLY A 402 -11.08 -17.10 14.42
CA GLY A 402 -11.92 -18.27 14.12
C GLY A 402 -11.11 -19.56 13.94
N PRO A 403 -11.79 -20.69 13.74
CA PRO A 403 -11.12 -21.95 13.48
C PRO A 403 -10.53 -22.02 12.07
N ILE A 404 -9.57 -22.93 11.89
CA ILE A 404 -8.93 -23.25 10.61
C ILE A 404 -9.21 -24.70 10.20
N CYS A 405 -9.11 -24.95 8.89
CA CYS A 405 -9.25 -26.27 8.30
C CYS A 405 -7.87 -26.82 7.95
N ALA A 406 -7.61 -28.06 8.33
CA ALA A 406 -6.44 -28.81 7.90
C ALA A 406 -6.84 -29.81 6.80
N MET A 407 -6.00 -29.98 5.79
CA MET A 407 -6.25 -30.89 4.69
C MET A 407 -4.95 -31.54 4.23
N THR A 408 -5.05 -32.77 3.75
CA THR A 408 -3.89 -33.54 3.30
C THR A 408 -4.21 -34.31 2.04
N ASP A 409 -3.26 -34.37 1.12
CA ASP A 409 -3.38 -35.19 -0.08
C ASP A 409 -1.99 -35.64 -0.57
N ASN A 410 -1.97 -36.78 -1.29
CA ASN A 410 -0.78 -37.37 -1.88
C ASN A 410 -0.70 -37.04 -3.38
N THR A 411 0.31 -36.28 -3.77
CA THR A 411 0.59 -35.97 -5.17
C THR A 411 1.68 -36.90 -5.73
N LYS A 412 1.49 -37.46 -6.92
CA LYS A 412 2.51 -38.25 -7.61
C LYS A 412 3.66 -37.35 -8.09
N LEU A 413 4.89 -37.81 -7.87
CA LEU A 413 6.13 -37.17 -8.32
C LEU A 413 6.76 -37.94 -9.47
N LYS A 414 7.62 -37.25 -10.24
CA LYS A 414 8.59 -37.92 -11.11
C LYS A 414 9.76 -38.39 -10.24
N PRO A 415 10.00 -39.70 -10.07
CA PRO A 415 11.04 -40.21 -9.18
C PRO A 415 12.43 -39.72 -9.61
N ARG A 416 13.07 -38.91 -8.75
CA ARG A 416 14.41 -38.38 -9.01
C ARG A 416 15.03 -37.82 -7.73
N LEU A 417 16.32 -38.08 -7.54
CA LEU A 417 17.12 -37.42 -6.51
C LEU A 417 17.73 -36.11 -7.05
N ARG A 418 17.73 -35.07 -6.23
CA ARG A 418 18.40 -33.79 -6.51
C ARG A 418 19.06 -33.27 -5.25
N TYR A 419 20.17 -32.58 -5.39
CA TYR A 419 20.75 -31.81 -4.29
C TYR A 419 20.02 -30.47 -4.17
N SER A 420 19.65 -30.08 -2.94
CA SER A 420 19.06 -28.78 -2.65
C SER A 420 20.10 -27.90 -1.92
N PRO A 421 20.67 -26.87 -2.58
CA PRO A 421 21.60 -25.97 -1.92
C PRO A 421 20.98 -25.20 -0.74
N ASN A 422 19.67 -24.98 -0.78
CA ASN A 422 18.97 -24.26 0.29
C ASN A 422 18.82 -25.11 1.56
N LEU A 423 18.69 -26.43 1.43
CA LEU A 423 18.54 -27.36 2.55
C LEU A 423 19.84 -28.06 2.92
N GLY A 424 20.87 -27.94 2.08
CA GLY A 424 22.13 -28.67 2.25
C GLY A 424 22.01 -30.19 2.09
N CYS A 425 20.87 -30.71 1.63
CA CYS A 425 20.58 -32.15 1.59
C CYS A 425 20.18 -32.67 0.20
N ILE A 426 20.20 -34.00 0.04
CA ILE A 426 19.66 -34.69 -1.14
C ILE A 426 18.14 -34.89 -0.97
N ILE A 427 17.36 -34.21 -1.80
CA ILE A 427 15.90 -34.29 -1.83
C ILE A 427 15.39 -35.32 -2.84
N GLY A 428 14.15 -35.78 -2.64
CA GLY A 428 13.49 -36.78 -3.48
C GLY A 428 13.62 -38.22 -2.97
N SER A 429 14.15 -38.40 -1.76
CA SER A 429 14.09 -39.65 -1.00
C SER A 429 12.99 -39.61 0.07
N THR A 430 12.68 -40.76 0.66
CA THR A 430 11.80 -40.91 1.83
C THR A 430 12.56 -40.87 3.15
N LEU A 431 13.89 -40.68 3.10
CA LEU A 431 14.74 -40.51 4.27
C LEU A 431 14.54 -39.13 4.88
N SER A 432 14.89 -38.97 6.15
CA SER A 432 14.86 -37.69 6.84
C SER A 432 15.85 -36.69 6.22
N ASN A 433 15.65 -35.40 6.50
CA ASN A 433 16.60 -34.37 6.06
C ASN A 433 17.99 -34.58 6.69
N GLU A 434 18.05 -35.05 7.94
CA GLU A 434 19.30 -35.31 8.66
C GLU A 434 20.12 -36.41 7.98
N GLU A 435 19.49 -37.52 7.61
CA GLU A 435 20.13 -38.65 6.92
C GLU A 435 20.62 -38.32 5.51
N THR A 436 20.05 -37.26 4.91
CA THR A 436 20.36 -36.84 3.54
C THR A 436 21.20 -35.57 3.48
N THR A 437 21.60 -35.04 4.64
CA THR A 437 22.43 -33.84 4.74
C THR A 437 23.83 -34.11 4.19
N VAL A 438 24.31 -33.23 3.32
CA VAL A 438 25.63 -33.33 2.70
C VAL A 438 26.54 -32.30 3.36
N ASN A 439 27.44 -32.78 4.22
CA ASN A 439 28.45 -31.92 4.84
C ASN A 439 29.71 -31.86 3.96
N ILE A 440 30.12 -33.00 3.40
CA ILE A 440 31.30 -33.12 2.54
C ILE A 440 30.88 -33.75 1.21
N TYR A 441 31.57 -33.39 0.12
CA TYR A 441 31.30 -33.93 -1.21
C TYR A 441 31.30 -35.47 -1.26
N ASN A 442 32.13 -36.12 -0.46
CA ASN A 442 32.22 -37.58 -0.35
C ASN A 442 30.99 -38.24 0.29
N ASP A 443 30.11 -37.47 0.92
CA ASP A 443 28.87 -37.99 1.51
C ASP A 443 27.82 -38.25 0.42
N ILE A 444 27.86 -37.50 -0.69
CA ILE A 444 26.91 -37.63 -1.81
C ILE A 444 26.79 -39.09 -2.30
N PRO A 445 27.87 -39.79 -2.71
CA PRO A 445 27.75 -41.17 -3.15
C PRO A 445 27.29 -42.12 -2.04
N LYS A 446 27.66 -41.86 -0.77
CA LYS A 446 27.22 -42.68 0.38
C LYS A 446 25.72 -42.56 0.59
N ILE A 447 25.20 -41.34 0.61
CA ILE A 447 23.77 -41.04 0.77
C ILE A 447 22.98 -41.61 -0.40
N ILE A 448 23.44 -41.43 -1.64
CA ILE A 448 22.79 -42.00 -2.83
C ILE A 448 22.74 -43.53 -2.74
N ASN A 449 23.84 -44.18 -2.32
CA ASN A 449 23.86 -45.62 -2.15
C ASN A 449 22.93 -46.07 -1.02
N ASN A 450 22.85 -45.33 0.08
CA ASN A 450 21.92 -45.63 1.16
C ASN A 450 20.44 -45.53 0.72
N VAL A 451 20.11 -44.46 -0.01
CA VAL A 451 18.77 -44.29 -0.60
C VAL A 451 18.44 -45.44 -1.55
N LYS A 452 19.43 -45.95 -2.31
CA LYS A 452 19.23 -47.09 -3.21
C LYS A 452 19.05 -48.40 -2.43
N SER A 453 19.86 -48.68 -1.40
CA SER A 453 19.74 -49.90 -0.60
C SER A 453 18.40 -50.01 0.11
N GLU A 454 17.85 -48.89 0.57
CA GLU A 454 16.55 -48.85 1.24
C GLU A 454 15.35 -48.75 0.28
N ASN A 455 15.60 -48.75 -1.04
CA ASN A 455 14.60 -48.42 -2.06
C ASN A 455 13.83 -47.13 -1.70
N GLY A 456 14.55 -46.14 -1.21
CA GLY A 456 14.03 -44.92 -0.58
C GLY A 456 13.70 -43.80 -1.57
N ILE A 457 13.66 -44.04 -2.88
CA ILE A 457 13.30 -42.99 -3.85
C ILE A 457 11.79 -42.71 -3.75
N ALA A 458 11.45 -41.45 -3.48
CA ALA A 458 10.07 -41.02 -3.34
C ALA A 458 9.33 -41.09 -4.68
N LYS A 459 8.11 -41.62 -4.63
CA LYS A 459 7.19 -41.68 -5.78
C LYS A 459 6.06 -40.68 -5.64
N ASN A 460 5.71 -40.32 -4.41
CA ASN A 460 4.65 -39.38 -4.09
C ASN A 460 5.16 -38.40 -3.03
N VAL A 461 4.42 -37.31 -2.83
CA VAL A 461 4.60 -36.38 -1.72
C VAL A 461 3.25 -36.08 -1.09
N ARG A 462 3.17 -36.22 0.24
CA ARG A 462 2.01 -35.81 1.02
C ARG A 462 2.13 -34.33 1.32
N ALA A 463 1.24 -33.53 0.75
CA ALA A 463 1.12 -32.12 1.09
C ALA A 463 0.17 -31.97 2.27
N TYR A 464 0.59 -31.18 3.25
CA TYR A 464 -0.21 -30.85 4.42
C TYR A 464 -0.48 -29.35 4.39
N ILE A 465 -1.75 -28.98 4.45
CA ILE A 465 -2.21 -27.62 4.18
C ILE A 465 -3.12 -27.16 5.33
N LEU A 466 -2.95 -25.90 5.72
CA LEU A 466 -3.88 -25.18 6.59
C LEU A 466 -4.56 -24.07 5.80
N GLN A 467 -5.85 -23.86 6.06
CA GLN A 467 -6.62 -22.81 5.42
C GLN A 467 -7.59 -22.15 6.39
N ILE A 468 -7.69 -20.83 6.31
CA ILE A 468 -8.77 -20.06 6.94
C ILE A 468 -10.04 -20.29 6.09
N PRO A 469 -11.14 -20.81 6.65
CA PRO A 469 -12.37 -21.16 5.93
C PRO A 469 -13.20 -19.91 5.55
N LEU A 470 -12.55 -18.91 4.97
CA LEU A 470 -13.16 -17.68 4.48
C LEU A 470 -12.78 -17.45 3.02
N SER A 471 -13.67 -16.80 2.27
CA SER A 471 -13.38 -16.42 0.89
C SER A 471 -12.12 -15.55 0.80
N LYS A 472 -11.35 -15.71 -0.28
CA LYS A 472 -10.10 -14.98 -0.59
C LYS A 472 -8.86 -15.35 0.22
N PHE A 473 -8.96 -16.23 1.21
CA PHE A 473 -7.78 -16.74 1.90
C PHE A 473 -7.23 -17.99 1.19
N PRO A 474 -5.98 -17.93 0.69
CA PRO A 474 -5.38 -19.07 0.02
C PRO A 474 -5.00 -20.18 1.01
N PRO A 475 -4.98 -21.44 0.57
CA PRO A 475 -4.41 -22.54 1.34
C PRO A 475 -2.89 -22.34 1.52
N ILE A 476 -2.38 -22.66 2.71
CA ILE A 476 -0.97 -22.53 3.05
C ILE A 476 -0.39 -23.92 3.31
N VAL A 477 0.66 -24.26 2.57
CA VAL A 477 1.38 -25.51 2.75
C VAL A 477 2.26 -25.42 3.99
N ILE A 478 2.07 -26.33 4.94
CA ILE A 478 2.86 -26.43 6.18
C ILE A 478 3.83 -27.61 6.17
N ALA A 479 3.61 -28.61 5.32
CA ALA A 479 4.53 -29.74 5.17
C ALA A 479 4.43 -30.38 3.78
N LEU A 480 5.55 -30.92 3.31
CA LEU A 480 5.71 -31.68 2.08
C LEU A 480 6.52 -32.95 2.40
N LEU A 481 5.82 -34.05 2.64
CA LEU A 481 6.42 -35.29 3.14
C LEU A 481 6.56 -36.32 2.01
N PRO A 482 7.78 -36.57 1.51
CA PRO A 482 8.00 -37.54 0.44
C PRO A 482 7.72 -38.96 0.91
N ASN A 483 7.03 -39.76 0.10
CA ASN A 483 6.70 -41.15 0.40
C ASN A 483 6.69 -42.05 -0.84
N LYS A 484 6.53 -43.37 -0.62
CA LYS A 484 6.53 -44.39 -1.68
C LYS A 484 5.14 -44.60 -2.32
N GLY A 485 4.12 -43.87 -1.88
CA GLY A 485 2.72 -44.05 -2.28
C GLY A 485 1.99 -45.21 -1.57
N ALA A 486 2.56 -45.70 -0.46
CA ALA A 486 2.02 -46.80 0.35
C ALA A 486 1.94 -46.40 1.84
N ASP A 487 1.53 -45.17 2.11
CA ASP A 487 1.33 -44.71 3.49
C ASP A 487 0.24 -45.56 4.18
N THR A 488 0.56 -46.11 5.34
CA THR A 488 -0.41 -46.82 6.18
C THR A 488 -1.30 -45.82 6.92
N ALA A 489 -2.50 -46.27 7.32
CA ALA A 489 -3.40 -45.46 8.13
C ALA A 489 -2.74 -44.99 9.44
N ASP A 490 -1.88 -45.83 10.04
CA ASP A 490 -1.15 -45.50 11.27
C ASP A 490 -0.14 -44.37 11.06
N LEU A 491 0.62 -44.40 9.96
CA LEU A 491 1.58 -43.33 9.65
C LEU A 491 0.86 -41.98 9.46
N ILE A 492 -0.26 -41.98 8.76
CA ILE A 492 -1.10 -40.80 8.55
C ILE A 492 -1.70 -40.33 9.89
N LEU A 493 -2.15 -41.25 10.74
CA LEU A 493 -2.64 -40.96 12.08
C LEU A 493 -1.58 -40.26 12.93
N GLN A 494 -0.32 -40.71 12.90
CA GLN A 494 0.76 -40.06 13.64
C GLN A 494 1.00 -38.63 13.18
N LEU A 495 0.91 -38.35 11.87
CA LEU A 495 1.01 -37.00 11.35
C LEU A 495 -0.13 -36.10 11.84
N HIS A 496 -1.36 -36.61 11.84
CA HIS A 496 -2.50 -35.87 12.40
C HIS A 496 -2.34 -35.62 13.91
N LYS A 497 -1.89 -36.63 14.67
CA LYS A 497 -1.61 -36.49 16.10
C LYS A 497 -0.54 -35.45 16.37
N ARG A 498 0.55 -35.42 15.60
CA ARG A 498 1.59 -34.40 15.72
C ARG A 498 1.04 -32.99 15.54
N LEU A 499 0.17 -32.77 14.54
CA LEU A 499 -0.46 -31.47 14.35
C LEU A 499 -1.42 -31.10 15.50
N ILE A 500 -2.29 -32.02 15.90
CA ILE A 500 -3.41 -31.77 16.82
C ILE A 500 -2.97 -31.85 18.29
N LEU A 501 -2.16 -32.81 18.68
CA LEU A 501 -1.83 -33.01 20.10
C LEU A 501 -0.58 -32.24 20.52
N GLU A 502 0.35 -32.00 19.60
CA GLU A 502 1.66 -31.40 19.94
C GLU A 502 1.75 -29.93 19.53
N ILE A 503 1.51 -29.61 18.25
CA ILE A 503 1.84 -28.28 17.70
C ILE A 503 0.71 -27.26 17.88
N ALA A 504 -0.50 -27.58 17.43
CA ALA A 504 -1.63 -26.64 17.44
C ALA A 504 -2.03 -26.13 18.85
N PRO A 505 -2.01 -26.94 19.93
CA PRO A 505 -2.31 -26.45 21.27
C PRO A 505 -1.32 -25.39 21.76
N GLN A 506 -0.03 -25.57 21.48
CA GLN A 506 1.02 -24.61 21.89
C GLN A 506 0.83 -23.25 21.21
N LEU A 507 0.32 -23.24 19.98
CA LEU A 507 0.05 -22.04 19.20
C LEU A 507 -1.36 -21.46 19.44
N SER A 508 -2.17 -22.08 20.31
CA SER A 508 -3.58 -21.73 20.51
C SER A 508 -4.36 -21.68 19.18
N LEU A 509 -4.11 -22.64 18.29
CA LEU A 509 -4.79 -22.75 17.00
C LEU A 509 -5.97 -23.73 17.07
N HIS A 510 -7.15 -23.23 16.74
CA HIS A 510 -8.37 -24.03 16.67
C HIS A 510 -8.49 -24.72 15.31
N ILE A 511 -8.29 -26.04 15.25
CA ILE A 511 -8.48 -26.85 14.04
C ILE A 511 -9.86 -27.48 14.07
N LEU A 512 -10.73 -27.10 13.13
CA LEU A 512 -12.11 -27.58 13.07
C LEU A 512 -12.26 -28.87 12.25
N SER A 513 -11.49 -29.01 11.17
CA SER A 513 -11.69 -30.13 10.24
C SER A 513 -10.39 -30.72 9.71
N LEU A 514 -10.44 -32.01 9.41
CA LEU A 514 -9.42 -32.75 8.67
C LEU A 514 -10.01 -33.22 7.33
N GLY A 515 -9.58 -32.60 6.25
CA GLY A 515 -9.97 -32.92 4.87
C GLY A 515 -9.05 -33.96 4.23
N SER A 516 -9.62 -34.91 3.48
CA SER A 516 -8.88 -35.84 2.61
C SER A 516 -9.68 -36.26 1.37
N ASP A 517 -9.01 -36.83 0.35
CA ASP A 517 -9.62 -37.24 -0.94
C ASP A 517 -10.48 -38.52 -0.81
N GLY A 518 -10.39 -39.21 0.34
CA GLY A 518 -11.24 -40.35 0.66
C GLY A 518 -10.65 -41.71 0.26
N ALA A 519 -9.34 -41.80 0.03
CA ALA A 519 -8.65 -43.08 -0.05
C ALA A 519 -8.90 -43.90 1.24
N ILE A 520 -8.98 -45.23 1.11
CA ILE A 520 -9.33 -46.13 2.23
C ILE A 520 -8.39 -45.92 3.43
N THR A 521 -7.09 -45.77 3.18
CA THR A 521 -6.09 -45.55 4.24
C THR A 521 -6.28 -44.21 4.96
N GLU A 522 -6.64 -43.15 4.23
CA GLU A 522 -6.92 -41.83 4.80
C GLU A 522 -8.23 -41.82 5.59
N TYR A 523 -9.26 -42.50 5.06
CA TYR A 523 -10.52 -42.69 5.76
C TYR A 523 -10.33 -43.43 7.09
N GLN A 524 -9.54 -44.50 7.07
CA GLN A 524 -9.19 -45.26 8.27
C GLN A 524 -8.43 -44.38 9.28
N ALA A 525 -7.45 -43.60 8.83
CA ALA A 525 -6.73 -42.66 9.69
C ALA A 525 -7.67 -41.63 10.34
N GLN A 526 -8.58 -41.02 9.57
CA GLN A 526 -9.59 -40.10 10.09
C GLN A 526 -10.54 -40.78 11.09
N GLN A 527 -10.96 -42.02 10.82
CA GLN A 527 -11.81 -42.78 11.73
C GLN A 527 -11.10 -43.05 13.07
N LEU A 528 -9.81 -43.38 13.03
CA LEU A 528 -9.01 -43.59 14.23
C LEU A 528 -8.92 -42.32 15.08
N ILE A 529 -8.84 -41.13 14.47
CA ILE A 529 -8.88 -39.84 15.17
C ILE A 529 -10.22 -39.61 15.87
N VAL A 530 -11.32 -39.84 15.17
CA VAL A 530 -12.68 -39.68 15.74
C VAL A 530 -12.90 -40.61 16.93
N ASN A 531 -12.24 -41.77 16.91
CA ASN A 531 -12.32 -42.76 17.98
C ASN A 531 -11.36 -42.49 19.15
N ILE A 532 -10.49 -41.47 19.09
CA ILE A 532 -9.61 -41.10 20.20
C ILE A 532 -10.46 -40.75 21.43
N GLN A 533 -10.12 -41.35 22.58
CA GLN A 533 -10.76 -41.02 23.84
C GLN A 533 -10.36 -39.60 24.26
N THR A 534 -11.39 -38.77 24.43
CA THR A 534 -11.32 -37.38 24.85
C THR A 534 -12.27 -37.18 26.02
N SER A 535 -12.02 -36.17 26.86
CA SER A 535 -12.86 -35.86 28.03
C SER A 535 -14.28 -35.44 27.62
N GLU A 536 -14.40 -34.77 26.48
CA GLU A 536 -15.65 -34.27 25.96
C GLU A 536 -15.88 -34.71 24.51
N LYS A 537 -17.14 -34.99 24.17
CA LYS A 537 -17.56 -35.32 22.81
C LYS A 537 -18.78 -34.50 22.45
N LEU A 538 -18.76 -33.90 21.26
CA LEU A 538 -19.94 -33.30 20.67
C LEU A 538 -20.79 -34.42 20.06
N THR A 539 -22.05 -34.51 20.44
CA THR A 539 -23.00 -35.48 19.91
C THR A 539 -24.21 -34.78 19.33
N VAL A 540 -24.64 -35.20 18.15
CA VAL A 540 -25.86 -34.75 17.47
C VAL A 540 -26.68 -35.99 17.19
N ILE A 541 -27.83 -36.08 17.85
CA ILE A 541 -28.76 -37.20 17.72
C ILE A 541 -30.03 -36.65 17.08
N GLU A 542 -30.39 -37.20 15.92
CA GLU A 542 -31.69 -36.98 15.29
C GLU A 542 -32.44 -38.33 15.27
N PRO A 543 -33.28 -38.60 16.28
CA PRO A 543 -33.91 -39.91 16.47
C PRO A 543 -34.84 -40.29 15.31
N GLN A 544 -35.52 -39.31 14.70
CA GLN A 544 -36.47 -39.57 13.61
C GLN A 544 -35.78 -40.12 12.37
N LEU A 545 -34.55 -39.67 12.11
CA LEU A 545 -33.74 -40.09 10.96
C LEU A 545 -32.73 -41.18 11.32
N LYS A 546 -32.68 -41.63 12.59
CA LYS A 546 -31.66 -42.54 13.14
C LYS A 546 -30.23 -42.05 12.89
N ILE A 547 -30.02 -40.74 12.89
CA ILE A 547 -28.69 -40.15 12.71
C ILE A 547 -28.09 -39.95 14.10
N ASN A 548 -26.95 -40.59 14.34
CA ASN A 548 -26.11 -40.36 15.51
C ASN A 548 -24.72 -39.94 15.02
N PHE A 549 -24.41 -38.66 15.14
CA PHE A 549 -23.11 -38.10 14.81
C PHE A 549 -22.38 -37.75 16.09
N SER A 550 -21.12 -38.18 16.21
CA SER A 550 -20.26 -37.86 17.34
C SER A 550 -18.89 -37.38 16.89
N CYS A 551 -18.35 -36.38 17.56
CA CYS A 551 -17.05 -35.77 17.28
C CYS A 551 -16.26 -35.57 18.58
N PRO A 552 -14.98 -35.96 18.65
CA PRO A 552 -14.14 -35.70 19.82
C PRO A 552 -13.79 -34.21 19.96
N ILE A 553 -13.78 -33.72 21.19
CA ILE A 553 -13.31 -32.36 21.52
C ILE A 553 -11.90 -32.48 22.13
N PHE A 554 -10.93 -31.87 21.49
CA PHE A 554 -9.55 -31.84 21.97
C PHE A 554 -9.30 -30.58 22.80
N ASN A 555 -8.66 -30.74 23.97
CA ASN A 555 -8.29 -29.62 24.83
C ASN A 555 -7.48 -28.57 24.06
N TYR A 556 -7.79 -27.29 24.27
CA TYR A 556 -7.17 -26.13 23.60
C TYR A 556 -7.39 -26.00 22.08
N ILE A 557 -8.01 -26.99 21.43
CA ILE A 557 -8.27 -26.98 19.98
C ILE A 557 -9.75 -26.86 19.68
N GLY A 558 -10.58 -27.67 20.34
CA GLY A 558 -12.02 -27.76 20.07
C GLY A 558 -12.42 -29.04 19.31
N PRO A 559 -13.63 -29.08 18.74
CA PRO A 559 -14.15 -30.25 18.03
C PRO A 559 -13.45 -30.47 16.68
N ILE A 560 -13.12 -31.73 16.37
CA ILE A 560 -12.53 -32.10 15.08
C ILE A 560 -13.48 -32.94 14.24
N ILE A 561 -13.91 -32.36 13.13
CA ILE A 561 -14.82 -33.00 12.17
C ILE A 561 -14.00 -33.60 11.02
N ARG A 562 -14.24 -34.88 10.73
CA ARG A 562 -13.68 -35.48 9.52
C ARG A 562 -14.47 -35.02 8.29
N VAL A 563 -13.75 -34.65 7.23
CA VAL A 563 -14.35 -34.21 5.97
C VAL A 563 -13.71 -34.99 4.82
N GLN A 564 -14.54 -35.49 3.93
CA GLN A 564 -14.11 -36.09 2.66
C GLN A 564 -14.49 -35.18 1.51
N ASP A 565 -13.72 -35.21 0.42
CA ASP A 565 -14.01 -34.42 -0.77
C ASP A 565 -15.37 -34.82 -1.41
N PRO A 566 -16.39 -33.92 -1.37
CA PRO A 566 -17.69 -34.18 -1.97
C PRO A 566 -17.62 -34.34 -3.50
N LYS A 567 -16.63 -33.73 -4.17
CA LYS A 567 -16.41 -33.90 -5.61
C LYS A 567 -15.92 -35.30 -5.92
N HIS A 568 -15.01 -35.83 -5.11
CA HIS A 568 -14.58 -37.23 -5.21
C HIS A 568 -15.75 -38.21 -5.01
N ALA A 569 -16.61 -37.95 -4.03
CA ALA A 569 -17.81 -38.76 -3.80
C ALA A 569 -18.72 -38.82 -5.04
N LYS A 570 -18.93 -37.70 -5.76
CA LYS A 570 -19.66 -37.71 -7.04
C LYS A 570 -18.97 -38.56 -8.10
N LYS A 571 -17.66 -38.39 -8.27
CA LYS A 571 -16.91 -39.16 -9.27
C LYS A 571 -17.05 -40.65 -9.00
N THR A 572 -16.87 -41.06 -7.76
CA THR A 572 -17.04 -42.45 -7.32
C THR A 572 -18.46 -42.95 -7.54
N ALA A 573 -19.47 -42.16 -7.21
CA ALA A 573 -20.88 -42.47 -7.45
C ALA A 573 -21.15 -42.71 -8.96
N ARG A 574 -20.78 -41.77 -9.82
CA ARG A 574 -20.91 -41.93 -11.28
C ARG A 574 -20.17 -43.18 -11.76
N ASN A 575 -18.90 -43.32 -11.38
CA ASN A 575 -18.03 -44.40 -11.84
C ASN A 575 -18.54 -45.78 -11.38
N ALA A 576 -19.25 -45.87 -10.25
CA ALA A 576 -19.84 -47.12 -9.77
C ALA A 576 -20.85 -47.70 -10.76
N ILE A 577 -21.77 -46.87 -11.30
CA ILE A 577 -22.74 -47.31 -12.31
C ILE A 577 -22.05 -47.56 -13.66
N MET A 578 -21.10 -46.71 -14.05
CA MET A 578 -20.40 -46.80 -15.35
C MET A 578 -19.40 -47.95 -15.45
N SER A 579 -19.11 -48.63 -14.34
CA SER A 579 -18.20 -49.79 -14.34
C SER A 579 -18.79 -51.03 -15.04
N GLY A 580 -20.09 -51.03 -15.36
CA GLY A 580 -20.78 -52.12 -16.07
C GLY A 580 -20.99 -53.40 -15.25
N ALA A 581 -20.12 -53.68 -14.28
CA ALA A 581 -20.16 -54.87 -13.42
C ALA A 581 -21.01 -54.69 -12.14
N ARG A 582 -21.58 -53.50 -11.90
CA ARG A 582 -22.31 -53.19 -10.67
C ARG A 582 -23.76 -52.81 -10.95
N LEU A 583 -24.68 -53.60 -10.41
CA LEU A 583 -26.10 -53.28 -10.30
C LEU A 583 -26.34 -52.61 -8.95
N LEU A 584 -26.80 -51.36 -8.94
CA LEU A 584 -27.23 -50.72 -7.69
C LEU A 584 -28.73 -50.96 -7.51
N THR A 585 -29.12 -51.60 -6.42
CA THR A 585 -30.54 -51.89 -6.13
C THR A 585 -31.14 -50.83 -5.20
N PHE A 586 -32.35 -50.40 -5.53
CA PHE A 586 -33.14 -49.41 -4.79
C PHE A 586 -34.55 -49.98 -4.58
N GLY A 587 -34.70 -50.79 -3.54
CA GLY A 587 -35.92 -51.58 -3.34
C GLY A 587 -36.15 -52.53 -4.52
N ASN A 588 -37.29 -52.37 -5.20
CA ASN A 588 -37.67 -53.19 -6.35
C ASN A 588 -37.14 -52.67 -7.70
N SER A 589 -36.45 -51.53 -7.70
CA SER A 589 -35.84 -50.94 -8.90
C SER A 589 -34.32 -51.02 -8.85
N SER A 590 -33.68 -50.74 -9.98
CA SER A 590 -32.22 -50.64 -10.04
C SER A 590 -31.71 -49.39 -10.75
N ALA A 591 -30.43 -49.08 -10.56
CA ALA A 591 -29.68 -48.11 -11.32
C ALA A 591 -28.53 -48.83 -12.04
N ARG A 592 -28.50 -48.69 -13.37
CA ARG A 592 -27.66 -49.47 -14.28
C ARG A 592 -27.06 -48.60 -15.38
N TYR A 593 -26.05 -49.14 -16.06
CA TYR A 593 -25.35 -48.47 -17.16
C TYR A 593 -26.24 -48.21 -18.37
N ASP A 594 -27.18 -49.11 -18.70
CA ASP A 594 -28.12 -48.97 -19.82
C ASP A 594 -29.02 -47.74 -19.68
N HIS A 595 -29.38 -47.35 -18.46
CA HIS A 595 -30.14 -46.11 -18.23
C HIS A 595 -29.37 -44.88 -18.72
N PHE A 596 -28.04 -44.83 -18.53
CA PHE A 596 -27.21 -43.74 -19.05
C PHE A 596 -27.06 -43.77 -20.56
N LEU A 597 -26.94 -44.97 -21.16
CA LEU A 597 -26.94 -45.12 -22.62
C LEU A 597 -28.26 -44.63 -23.23
N GLN A 598 -29.38 -44.95 -22.58
CA GLN A 598 -30.70 -44.52 -23.02
C GLN A 598 -30.87 -43.00 -22.93
N LEU A 599 -30.33 -42.36 -21.88
CA LEU A 599 -30.34 -40.91 -21.76
C LEU A 599 -29.49 -40.21 -22.84
N ILE A 600 -28.26 -40.67 -23.10
CA ILE A 600 -27.39 -40.02 -24.09
C ILE A 600 -27.97 -40.05 -25.50
N ASN A 601 -28.68 -41.13 -25.84
CA ASN A 601 -29.27 -41.27 -27.16
C ASN A 601 -30.50 -40.35 -27.38
N GLN A 602 -30.93 -39.59 -26.36
CA GLN A 602 -32.00 -38.60 -26.51
C GLN A 602 -31.45 -37.29 -27.07
N ASN A 603 -32.19 -36.67 -27.99
CA ASN A 603 -31.84 -35.35 -28.54
C ASN A 603 -31.81 -34.25 -27.46
N SER A 604 -32.51 -34.44 -26.34
CA SER A 604 -32.52 -33.54 -25.19
C SER A 604 -31.43 -33.84 -24.16
N SER A 605 -30.48 -34.75 -24.46
CA SER A 605 -29.42 -35.12 -23.53
C SER A 605 -28.48 -33.95 -23.25
N ILE A 606 -28.24 -33.71 -21.96
CA ILE A 606 -27.19 -32.78 -21.48
C ILE A 606 -25.84 -33.49 -21.31
N LEU A 607 -25.84 -34.83 -21.30
CA LEU A 607 -24.63 -35.65 -21.24
C LEU A 607 -23.98 -35.72 -22.61
N TYR A 608 -22.67 -35.53 -22.66
CA TYR A 608 -21.88 -35.85 -23.85
C TYR A 608 -21.68 -37.36 -23.97
N LYS A 609 -21.46 -37.84 -25.19
CA LYS A 609 -21.12 -39.25 -25.44
C LYS A 609 -19.91 -39.70 -24.60
N ASN A 610 -18.91 -38.83 -24.46
CA ASN A 610 -17.69 -39.08 -23.68
C ASN A 610 -17.91 -39.03 -22.15
N ASP A 611 -19.07 -38.57 -21.67
CA ASP A 611 -19.39 -38.59 -20.23
C ASP A 611 -19.74 -39.99 -19.73
N VAL A 612 -19.94 -40.95 -20.65
CA VAL A 612 -20.43 -42.30 -20.35
C VAL A 612 -19.63 -43.34 -21.15
N ILE A 613 -19.44 -43.14 -22.44
CA ILE A 613 -18.65 -44.02 -23.31
C ILE A 613 -17.22 -43.50 -23.35
N LYS A 614 -16.22 -44.36 -23.07
CA LYS A 614 -14.81 -43.94 -22.95
C LYS A 614 -14.62 -42.77 -21.98
N LEU A 615 -15.37 -42.84 -20.88
CA LEU A 615 -15.38 -41.88 -19.78
C LEU A 615 -13.98 -41.56 -19.26
N ASP A 616 -13.67 -40.27 -19.13
CA ASP A 616 -12.62 -39.80 -18.23
C ASP A 616 -13.13 -39.87 -16.77
N ARG A 617 -12.63 -40.85 -16.03
CA ARG A 617 -13.03 -41.13 -14.65
C ARG A 617 -12.68 -39.99 -13.69
N GLN A 618 -11.76 -39.09 -14.07
CA GLN A 618 -11.34 -37.95 -13.26
C GLN A 618 -12.04 -36.65 -13.62
N ASP A 619 -12.84 -36.60 -14.70
CA ASP A 619 -13.56 -35.39 -15.09
C ASP A 619 -14.71 -35.08 -14.11
N ASP A 620 -14.48 -34.07 -13.26
CA ASP A 620 -15.47 -33.51 -12.35
C ASP A 620 -16.67 -32.95 -13.12
N ALA A 621 -16.45 -32.28 -14.27
CA ALA A 621 -17.51 -31.61 -15.03
C ALA A 621 -18.53 -32.63 -15.58
N ALA A 622 -18.05 -33.77 -16.10
CA ALA A 622 -18.93 -34.87 -16.48
C ALA A 622 -19.73 -35.42 -15.28
N ALA A 623 -19.13 -35.49 -14.09
CA ALA A 623 -19.85 -35.90 -12.87
C ALA A 623 -20.90 -34.86 -12.44
N TYR A 624 -20.62 -33.57 -12.60
CA TYR A 624 -21.62 -32.51 -12.40
C TYR A 624 -22.79 -32.62 -13.39
N ARG A 625 -22.51 -32.83 -14.68
CA ARG A 625 -23.55 -33.03 -15.70
C ARG A 625 -24.42 -34.25 -15.39
N THR A 626 -23.79 -35.34 -14.92
CA THR A 626 -24.51 -36.58 -14.53
C THR A 626 -25.54 -36.32 -13.42
N PHE A 627 -25.15 -35.57 -12.38
CA PHE A 627 -25.98 -35.35 -11.20
C PHE A 627 -26.67 -33.98 -11.18
N CYS A 628 -26.83 -33.32 -12.33
CA CYS A 628 -27.52 -32.04 -12.41
C CYS A 628 -29.05 -32.23 -12.48
N SER A 629 -29.78 -31.19 -12.07
CA SER A 629 -31.25 -31.17 -12.13
C SER A 629 -31.78 -31.37 -13.54
N SER A 630 -31.06 -30.87 -14.54
CA SER A 630 -31.45 -30.96 -15.93
C SER A 630 -31.32 -32.39 -16.47
N ASN A 631 -30.31 -33.15 -16.02
CA ASN A 631 -30.20 -34.58 -16.34
C ASN A 631 -31.25 -35.41 -15.60
N PHE A 632 -31.52 -35.09 -14.33
CA PHE A 632 -32.62 -35.69 -13.57
C PHE A 632 -33.97 -35.52 -14.28
N ARG A 633 -34.25 -34.35 -14.86
CA ARG A 633 -35.50 -34.09 -15.62
C ARG A 633 -35.70 -35.06 -16.78
N GLN A 634 -34.64 -35.57 -17.40
CA GLN A 634 -34.76 -36.55 -18.48
C GLN A 634 -35.28 -37.92 -18.01
N CYS A 635 -35.22 -38.20 -16.70
CA CYS A 635 -35.80 -39.39 -16.09
C CYS A 635 -37.32 -39.25 -15.84
N LEU A 636 -37.89 -38.08 -16.08
CA LEU A 636 -39.31 -37.78 -15.84
C LEU A 636 -40.11 -37.73 -17.16
N THR A 637 -41.41 -37.99 -17.07
CA THR A 637 -42.39 -37.74 -18.13
C THR A 637 -42.75 -36.25 -18.19
N THR A 638 -43.55 -35.85 -19.18
CA THR A 638 -44.10 -34.49 -19.32
C THR A 638 -44.89 -34.05 -18.10
N ASP A 639 -45.53 -35.00 -17.40
CA ASP A 639 -46.35 -34.77 -16.20
C ASP A 639 -45.55 -34.92 -14.90
N TYR A 640 -44.21 -34.86 -14.98
CA TYR A 640 -43.29 -34.95 -13.84
C TYR A 640 -43.34 -36.29 -13.06
N GLN A 641 -43.88 -37.35 -13.67
CA GLN A 641 -43.82 -38.70 -13.13
C GLN A 641 -42.50 -39.36 -13.53
N VAL A 642 -41.94 -40.23 -12.68
CA VAL A 642 -40.72 -40.98 -13.05
C VAL A 642 -41.06 -41.98 -14.16
N LYS A 643 -40.22 -42.06 -15.19
CA LYS A 643 -40.37 -43.04 -16.28
C LYS A 643 -40.30 -44.46 -15.71
N ILE A 644 -41.19 -45.34 -16.20
CA ILE A 644 -41.25 -46.74 -15.80
C ILE A 644 -39.88 -47.41 -16.02
N GLY A 645 -39.37 -48.08 -15.00
CA GLY A 645 -38.06 -48.75 -15.01
C GLY A 645 -36.87 -47.85 -14.65
N MET A 646 -37.09 -46.54 -14.47
CA MET A 646 -36.05 -45.58 -14.06
C MET A 646 -36.20 -45.14 -12.60
N GLU A 647 -37.09 -45.74 -11.81
CA GLU A 647 -37.45 -45.28 -10.46
C GLU A 647 -36.21 -45.19 -9.54
N GLY A 648 -35.47 -46.30 -9.44
CA GLY A 648 -34.24 -46.39 -8.65
C GLY A 648 -33.11 -45.52 -9.21
N PHE A 649 -33.05 -45.35 -10.52
CA PHE A 649 -32.07 -44.49 -11.18
C PHE A 649 -32.34 -43.01 -10.94
N ALA A 650 -33.61 -42.59 -11.01
CA ALA A 650 -34.04 -41.23 -10.71
C ALA A 650 -33.75 -40.89 -9.24
N VAL A 651 -34.09 -41.80 -8.30
CA VAL A 651 -33.76 -41.65 -6.88
C VAL A 651 -32.26 -41.49 -6.68
N TYR A 652 -31.44 -42.31 -7.35
CA TYR A 652 -29.99 -42.23 -7.25
C TYR A 652 -29.44 -40.88 -7.74
N ILE A 653 -29.82 -40.45 -8.94
CA ILE A 653 -29.38 -39.16 -9.50
C ILE A 653 -29.80 -38.02 -8.58
N PHE A 654 -31.04 -38.06 -8.07
CA PHE A 654 -31.57 -37.03 -7.19
C PHE A 654 -30.79 -36.93 -5.89
N ILE A 655 -30.59 -38.06 -5.17
CA ILE A 655 -29.91 -38.08 -3.88
C ILE A 655 -28.47 -37.60 -4.00
N ILE A 656 -27.69 -38.15 -4.94
CA ILE A 656 -26.29 -37.76 -5.14
C ILE A 656 -26.19 -36.30 -5.62
N GLY A 657 -27.10 -35.87 -6.50
CA GLY A 657 -27.21 -34.50 -6.96
C GLY A 657 -27.53 -33.50 -5.84
N LYS A 658 -28.41 -33.88 -4.90
CA LYS A 658 -28.78 -33.04 -3.75
C LYS A 658 -27.70 -32.98 -2.69
N ILE A 659 -27.17 -34.14 -2.25
CA ILE A 659 -26.10 -34.22 -1.24
C ILE A 659 -24.96 -33.29 -1.63
N SER A 660 -24.50 -33.43 -2.86
CA SER A 660 -23.38 -32.64 -3.31
C SER A 660 -23.66 -31.15 -3.46
N ARG A 661 -24.88 -30.74 -3.82
CA ARG A 661 -25.24 -29.33 -3.87
C ARG A 661 -25.22 -28.71 -2.48
N ILE A 662 -25.63 -29.45 -1.45
CA ILE A 662 -25.59 -29.01 -0.05
C ILE A 662 -24.15 -28.77 0.41
N PHE A 663 -23.21 -29.64 0.03
CA PHE A 663 -21.80 -29.50 0.44
C PHE A 663 -20.98 -28.49 -0.37
N ILE A 664 -21.39 -28.18 -1.61
CA ILE A 664 -20.59 -27.37 -2.55
C ILE A 664 -21.13 -25.93 -2.68
N CYS A 665 -22.38 -25.67 -2.30
CA CYS A 665 -22.94 -24.31 -2.25
C CYS A 665 -22.54 -23.60 -0.95
N HIS A 666 -21.32 -23.09 -0.90
CA HIS A 666 -20.94 -21.90 -0.13
C HIS A 666 -19.97 -21.03 -0.91
#